data_AF-A0A318PQB4-F1
#
_entry.id   AF-A0A318PQB4-F1
#
_cell.length_a   1.000
_cell.length_b   1.000
_cell.length_c   1.000
_cell.angle_alpha   90.00
_cell.angle_beta   90.00
_cell.angle_gamma   90.00
#
_symmetry.space_group_name_H-M   'P 1'
#
loop_
_entity.id
_entity.type
_entity.pdbx_description
1 polymer ?
#
loop_
_entity_poly.entity_id
_entity_poly.type
_entity_poly.pdbx_seq_one_letter_code
_entity_poly.pdbx_strand_id
1 'polypeptide(L)'
;MGGNTDDFIADSAHRYIASLASRYDGLPAIPEDLASVLGRLEYLQRAHPSARDIMLGIGLCRLATGEPRASEPFEYLSGHALSPIARFFLLLTRLKFGAHDRTFAELRAFLRETAIVFDDVAFEVFSALSAAHRCDGWCAMRPDGRIVVGLADGKDGDVTWHHDDVEHRAELAAVGSFAGFGVYDVTNFELPDSLPVIHVRHEGRDMLGSALEPRTIWRCEGFVEGSAEGLTGWFRYPNNLVADEHVRVRAVEDDRLLFDDEVGDGCSDLLVAEKARTPFLIPWSDLDGVETPAVRVTDRFAQEFYGSPLDPLAGARYARAQAQWVARTFPTSCSHAPRPKANQPFPALYSPRFREDVNPEADADRIGRPVAIIIPVYKGYEVTRECIELALQWRGPDDRLVVINDFSPDPRIVSFLEDVADREGITVLHNERNRGFTCSANRGLREVRQDEDAVLLNSDTIPPPGWITKLQQAVYRAPDIGTATPLSNAATIFSYPRNDGNNPIPSYDEVIELSSLLAEIDSAEIVEVPTGHGFCMYIRAECLHQTGVLREDVFAQGYGEENDFSRRAASLGWRHVVCLGTYVGHAEGQSFSAFKGDLIRRNLGLLNGLHPGYDRLVHEWQERNPLQRFRRDLDIRRLSQAIGNRQTVALMTHDREGGVHRFVHERALSISENGCVPLIISPCAAEAKDDYPRWEVVPYLADEYPNIIL
;
A
#
# COMPACT_ATOMS: atom_id res chain seq x y z
N MET A 1 18.99 -40.43 -18.75
CA MET A 1 17.67 -39.86 -18.45
C MET A 1 17.79 -38.34 -18.49
N GLY A 2 17.87 -37.74 -19.69
CA GLY A 2 18.05 -36.28 -19.86
C GLY A 2 17.05 -35.68 -20.86
N GLY A 3 15.97 -36.39 -21.17
CA GLY A 3 15.05 -36.05 -22.26
C GLY A 3 13.69 -35.48 -21.85
N ASN A 4 13.47 -35.12 -20.58
CA ASN A 4 12.20 -34.49 -20.18
C ASN A 4 12.39 -33.00 -19.84
N THR A 5 13.43 -32.67 -19.06
CA THR A 5 13.67 -31.30 -18.60
C THR A 5 14.18 -30.36 -19.70
N ASP A 6 15.12 -30.80 -20.54
CA ASP A 6 15.66 -29.96 -21.62
C ASP A 6 14.61 -29.69 -22.72
N ASP A 7 13.81 -30.70 -23.06
CA ASP A 7 12.69 -30.57 -23.99
C ASP A 7 11.61 -29.63 -23.43
N PHE A 8 11.29 -29.75 -22.13
CA PHE A 8 10.38 -28.83 -21.44
C PHE A 8 10.89 -27.38 -21.46
N ILE A 9 12.18 -27.16 -21.20
CA ILE A 9 12.80 -25.83 -21.25
C ILE A 9 12.67 -25.24 -22.65
N ALA A 10 13.03 -26.01 -23.69
CA ALA A 10 12.97 -25.57 -25.06
C ALA A 10 11.53 -25.26 -25.48
N ASP A 11 10.57 -26.17 -25.22
CA ASP A 11 9.15 -25.97 -25.52
C ASP A 11 8.57 -24.73 -24.80
N SER A 12 8.88 -24.57 -23.51
CA SER A 12 8.44 -23.41 -22.72
C SER A 12 8.96 -22.10 -23.30
N ALA A 13 10.22 -22.04 -23.73
CA ALA A 13 10.78 -20.87 -24.39
C ALA A 13 10.06 -20.57 -25.71
N HIS A 14 9.85 -21.56 -26.58
CA HIS A 14 9.15 -21.34 -27.85
C HIS A 14 7.71 -20.87 -27.66
N ARG A 15 6.94 -21.52 -26.76
CA ARG A 15 5.56 -21.13 -26.44
C ARG A 15 5.48 -19.72 -25.87
N TYR A 16 6.37 -19.40 -24.93
CA TYR A 16 6.39 -18.08 -24.31
C TYR A 16 6.72 -16.96 -25.31
N ILE A 17 7.71 -17.19 -26.19
CA ILE A 17 8.06 -16.21 -27.22
C ILE A 17 6.93 -16.03 -28.24
N ALA A 18 6.26 -17.11 -28.65
CA ALA A 18 5.11 -17.02 -29.53
C ALA A 18 3.98 -16.18 -28.90
N SER A 19 3.72 -16.36 -27.60
CA SER A 19 2.78 -15.54 -26.82
C SER A 19 3.24 -14.07 -26.76
N LEU A 20 4.53 -13.82 -26.51
CA LEU A 20 5.10 -12.47 -26.41
C LEU A 20 5.06 -11.71 -27.76
N ALA A 21 5.16 -12.41 -28.89
CA ALA A 21 5.09 -11.83 -30.22
C ALA A 21 3.74 -11.16 -30.55
N SER A 22 2.66 -11.53 -29.83
CA SER A 22 1.38 -10.85 -29.94
C SER A 22 1.37 -9.45 -29.30
N ARG A 23 2.33 -9.15 -28.43
CA ARG A 23 2.41 -7.92 -27.62
C ARG A 23 3.51 -6.95 -28.06
N TYR A 24 4.56 -7.45 -28.72
CA TYR A 24 5.73 -6.65 -29.09
C TYR A 24 6.12 -6.80 -30.56
N ASP A 25 6.17 -5.66 -31.25
CA ASP A 25 6.51 -5.60 -32.68
C ASP A 25 7.97 -6.03 -32.95
N GLY A 26 8.12 -6.91 -33.94
CA GLY A 26 9.41 -7.41 -34.41
C GLY A 26 9.91 -8.66 -33.69
N LEU A 27 9.09 -9.33 -32.88
CA LEU A 27 9.30 -10.73 -32.49
C LEU A 27 8.61 -11.67 -33.51
N PRO A 28 9.23 -12.81 -33.87
CA PRO A 28 8.60 -13.76 -34.77
C PRO A 28 7.45 -14.51 -34.07
N ALA A 29 6.32 -14.66 -34.75
CA ALA A 29 5.17 -15.40 -34.23
C ALA A 29 5.47 -16.90 -34.00
N ILE A 30 6.40 -17.46 -34.79
CA ILE A 30 6.95 -18.80 -34.61
C ILE A 30 8.48 -18.64 -34.60
N PRO A 31 9.15 -18.75 -33.45
CA PRO A 31 10.60 -18.62 -33.39
C PRO A 31 11.27 -19.87 -33.98
N GLU A 32 11.97 -19.72 -35.11
CA GLU A 32 12.78 -20.81 -35.69
C GLU A 32 14.15 -20.97 -34.99
N ASP A 33 14.69 -19.88 -34.42
CA ASP A 33 15.97 -19.85 -33.68
C ASP A 33 15.88 -18.92 -32.46
N LEU A 34 15.96 -19.51 -31.25
CA LEU A 34 15.93 -18.77 -29.99
C LEU A 34 17.16 -17.86 -29.78
N ALA A 35 18.31 -18.17 -30.38
CA ALA A 35 19.50 -17.34 -30.27
C ALA A 35 19.33 -16.01 -31.04
N SER A 36 18.72 -16.06 -32.22
CA SER A 36 18.34 -14.87 -32.99
C SER A 36 17.30 -14.01 -32.26
N VAL A 37 16.31 -14.65 -31.61
CA VAL A 37 15.28 -13.95 -30.81
C VAL A 37 15.88 -13.23 -29.60
N LEU A 38 16.86 -13.82 -28.93
CA LEU A 38 17.49 -13.26 -27.73
C LEU A 38 18.02 -11.84 -27.97
N GLY A 39 18.74 -11.60 -29.08
CA GLY A 39 19.26 -10.27 -29.40
C GLY A 39 18.16 -9.22 -29.59
N ARG A 40 16.98 -9.62 -30.07
CA ARG A 40 15.81 -8.73 -30.19
C ARG A 40 15.17 -8.44 -28.84
N LEU A 41 15.08 -9.42 -27.95
CA LEU A 41 14.58 -9.23 -26.59
C LEU A 41 15.48 -8.29 -25.78
N GLU A 42 16.80 -8.42 -25.91
CA GLU A 42 17.75 -7.51 -25.25
C GLU A 42 17.68 -6.07 -25.80
N TYR A 43 17.29 -5.89 -27.06
CA TYR A 43 16.95 -4.57 -27.59
C TYR A 43 15.65 -4.03 -26.98
N LEU A 44 14.59 -4.85 -26.92
CA LEU A 44 13.32 -4.46 -26.32
C LEU A 44 13.45 -4.14 -24.83
N GLN A 45 14.29 -4.87 -24.10
CA GLN A 45 14.56 -4.61 -22.68
C GLN A 45 15.21 -3.24 -22.45
N ARG A 46 16.08 -2.78 -23.35
CA ARG A 46 16.62 -1.41 -23.29
C ARG A 46 15.57 -0.35 -23.57
N ALA A 47 14.61 -0.64 -24.47
CA ALA A 47 13.49 0.25 -24.75
C ALA A 47 12.42 0.24 -23.64
N HIS A 48 12.29 -0.88 -22.92
CA HIS A 48 11.32 -1.10 -21.85
C HIS A 48 11.99 -1.73 -20.62
N PRO A 49 12.82 -0.98 -19.85
CA PRO A 49 13.63 -1.53 -18.75
C PRO A 49 12.82 -2.20 -17.64
N SER A 50 11.55 -1.82 -17.47
CA SER A 50 10.65 -2.36 -16.43
C SER A 50 9.75 -3.50 -16.93
N ALA A 51 9.85 -3.92 -18.19
CA ALA A 51 9.00 -4.96 -18.76
C ALA A 51 9.41 -6.36 -18.27
N ARG A 52 8.67 -6.84 -17.26
CA ARG A 52 8.91 -8.12 -16.58
C ARG A 52 8.69 -9.33 -17.50
N ASP A 53 7.76 -9.24 -18.43
CA ASP A 53 7.49 -10.26 -19.43
C ASP A 53 8.63 -10.42 -20.45
N ILE A 54 9.25 -9.32 -20.88
CA ILE A 54 10.47 -9.36 -21.70
C ILE A 54 11.62 -10.01 -20.92
N MET A 55 11.80 -9.63 -19.64
CA MET A 55 12.83 -10.23 -18.77
C MET A 55 12.65 -11.74 -18.62
N LEU A 56 11.42 -12.22 -18.45
CA LEU A 56 11.13 -13.65 -18.40
C LEU A 56 11.51 -14.35 -19.72
N GLY A 57 11.19 -13.73 -20.86
CA GLY A 57 11.54 -14.24 -22.19
C GLY A 57 13.05 -14.35 -22.39
N ILE A 58 13.82 -13.36 -21.95
CA ILE A 58 15.29 -13.40 -21.97
C ILE A 58 15.80 -14.59 -21.15
N GLY A 59 15.30 -14.76 -19.92
CA GLY A 59 15.69 -15.88 -19.05
C GLY A 59 15.42 -17.23 -19.70
N LEU A 60 14.22 -17.42 -20.27
CA LEU A 60 13.83 -18.66 -20.95
C LEU A 60 14.69 -18.94 -22.19
N CYS A 61 14.92 -17.93 -23.05
CA CYS A 61 15.78 -18.09 -24.23
C CYS A 61 17.21 -18.47 -23.83
N ARG A 62 17.81 -17.76 -22.86
CA ARG A 62 19.16 -18.05 -22.36
C ARG A 62 19.26 -19.46 -21.79
N LEU A 63 18.27 -19.89 -21.02
CA LEU A 63 18.26 -21.24 -20.44
C LEU A 63 18.15 -22.32 -21.53
N ALA A 64 17.31 -22.10 -22.53
CA ALA A 64 17.11 -23.01 -23.66
C ALA A 64 18.36 -23.11 -24.56
N THR A 65 19.09 -22.01 -24.77
CA THR A 65 20.34 -22.00 -25.55
C THR A 65 21.57 -22.42 -24.75
N GLY A 66 21.42 -22.73 -23.46
CA GLY A 66 22.51 -23.22 -22.61
C GLY A 66 23.44 -22.13 -22.10
N GLU A 67 22.98 -20.88 -22.00
CA GLU A 67 23.74 -19.77 -21.46
C GLU A 67 23.66 -19.73 -19.90
N PRO A 68 24.80 -19.83 -19.17
CA PRO A 68 24.79 -19.85 -17.70
C PRO A 68 24.24 -18.59 -17.03
N ARG A 69 24.28 -17.44 -17.73
CA ARG A 69 23.69 -16.16 -17.26
C ARG A 69 22.17 -16.13 -17.31
N ALA A 70 21.51 -17.26 -17.63
CA ALA A 70 20.07 -17.41 -17.54
C ALA A 70 19.53 -17.17 -16.11
N SER A 71 20.35 -17.27 -15.07
CA SER A 71 19.89 -16.99 -13.70
C SER A 71 19.61 -15.51 -13.44
N GLU A 72 20.32 -14.58 -14.11
CA GLU A 72 20.20 -13.14 -13.81
C GLU A 72 18.78 -12.60 -14.03
N PRO A 73 18.08 -12.89 -15.15
CA PRO A 73 16.70 -12.44 -15.33
C PRO A 73 15.73 -13.05 -14.32
N PHE A 74 15.90 -14.32 -13.94
CA PHE A 74 15.02 -14.98 -12.97
C PHE A 74 15.26 -14.48 -11.54
N GLU A 75 16.51 -14.21 -11.16
CA GLU A 75 16.87 -13.58 -9.88
C GLU A 75 16.32 -12.16 -9.79
N TYR A 76 16.45 -11.39 -10.88
CA TYR A 76 15.84 -10.06 -10.98
C TYR A 76 14.32 -10.14 -10.77
N LEU A 77 13.62 -11.01 -11.50
CA LEU A 77 12.17 -11.17 -11.37
C LEU A 77 11.76 -11.62 -9.97
N SER A 78 12.44 -12.60 -9.40
CA SER A 78 12.14 -13.12 -8.05
C SER A 78 12.34 -12.07 -6.96
N GLY A 79 13.26 -11.11 -7.16
CA GLY A 79 13.47 -9.99 -6.25
C GLY A 79 12.51 -8.81 -6.43
N HIS A 80 11.80 -8.72 -7.58
CA HIS A 80 11.01 -7.54 -7.95
C HIS A 80 9.53 -7.84 -8.25
N ALA A 81 9.12 -9.11 -8.25
CA ALA A 81 7.76 -9.56 -8.50
C ALA A 81 7.46 -10.90 -7.81
N LEU A 82 6.18 -11.14 -7.49
CA LEU A 82 5.70 -12.45 -7.05
C LEU A 82 5.55 -13.35 -8.28
N SER A 83 6.62 -14.06 -8.65
CA SER A 83 6.69 -14.88 -9.85
C SER A 83 7.06 -16.34 -9.55
N PRO A 84 6.07 -17.22 -9.33
CA PRO A 84 6.31 -18.67 -9.23
C PRO A 84 7.11 -19.23 -10.41
N ILE A 85 6.82 -18.77 -11.63
CA ILE A 85 7.49 -19.24 -12.84
C ILE A 85 8.96 -18.84 -12.84
N ALA A 86 9.30 -17.58 -12.52
CA ALA A 86 10.70 -17.17 -12.48
C ALA A 86 11.49 -17.96 -11.42
N ARG A 87 10.91 -18.19 -10.23
CA ARG A 87 11.54 -19.01 -9.19
C ARG A 87 11.72 -20.46 -9.63
N PHE A 88 10.72 -21.05 -10.28
CA PHE A 88 10.81 -22.41 -10.82
C PHE A 88 11.92 -22.54 -11.87
N PHE A 89 11.98 -21.62 -12.84
CA PHE A 89 13.03 -21.63 -13.85
C PHE A 89 14.42 -21.25 -13.28
N LEU A 90 14.49 -20.51 -12.18
CA LEU A 90 15.74 -20.31 -11.43
C LEU A 90 16.25 -21.63 -10.83
N LEU A 91 15.36 -22.45 -10.24
CA LEU A 91 15.71 -23.79 -9.74
C LEU A 91 16.21 -24.68 -10.88
N LEU A 92 15.50 -24.70 -12.02
CA LEU A 92 15.93 -25.42 -13.24
C LEU A 92 17.30 -24.98 -13.74
N THR A 93 17.53 -23.66 -13.81
CA THR A 93 18.81 -23.08 -14.25
C THR A 93 19.94 -23.56 -13.36
N ARG A 94 19.77 -23.46 -12.04
CA ARG A 94 20.80 -23.83 -11.09
C ARG A 94 21.04 -25.35 -11.04
N LEU A 95 20.00 -26.16 -11.25
CA LEU A 95 20.12 -27.61 -11.44
C LEU A 95 20.94 -27.93 -12.69
N LYS A 96 20.62 -27.31 -13.83
CA LYS A 96 21.28 -27.55 -15.13
C LYS A 96 22.77 -27.19 -15.11
N PHE A 97 23.14 -26.09 -14.45
CA PHE A 97 24.53 -25.61 -14.41
C PHE A 97 25.30 -25.98 -13.12
N GLY A 98 24.73 -26.84 -12.26
CA GLY A 98 25.43 -27.38 -11.09
C GLY A 98 25.68 -26.38 -9.94
N ALA A 99 24.91 -25.30 -9.85
CA ALA A 99 25.06 -24.25 -8.85
C ALA A 99 24.35 -24.60 -7.51
N HIS A 100 24.58 -25.80 -6.99
CA HIS A 100 23.79 -26.38 -5.90
C HIS A 100 23.86 -25.59 -4.59
N ASP A 101 24.99 -24.99 -4.23
CA ASP A 101 25.15 -24.27 -2.94
C ASP A 101 24.14 -23.12 -2.74
N ARG A 102 23.66 -22.51 -3.84
CA ARG A 102 22.68 -21.41 -3.81
C ARG A 102 21.23 -21.90 -3.95
N THR A 103 21.00 -23.19 -4.22
CA THR A 103 19.65 -23.73 -4.51
C THR A 103 18.85 -24.09 -3.27
N PHE A 104 19.50 -24.48 -2.17
CA PHE A 104 18.80 -25.08 -1.04
C PHE A 104 17.77 -24.12 -0.39
N ALA A 105 18.18 -22.87 -0.15
CA ALA A 105 17.30 -21.85 0.42
C ALA A 105 16.15 -21.49 -0.53
N GLU A 106 16.44 -21.38 -1.83
CA GLU A 106 15.42 -21.10 -2.86
C GLU A 106 14.41 -22.24 -2.96
N LEU A 107 14.88 -23.49 -3.00
CA LEU A 107 14.03 -24.67 -3.07
C LEU A 107 13.14 -24.77 -1.82
N ARG A 108 13.73 -24.58 -0.63
CA ARG A 108 12.98 -24.60 0.62
C ARG A 108 11.88 -23.54 0.64
N ALA A 109 12.19 -22.31 0.22
CA ALA A 109 11.22 -21.22 0.16
C ALA A 109 10.14 -21.50 -0.91
N PHE A 110 10.53 -22.01 -2.08
CA PHE A 110 9.59 -22.35 -3.16
C PHE A 110 8.56 -23.39 -2.70
N LEU A 111 9.03 -24.52 -2.15
CA LEU A 111 8.17 -25.60 -1.65
C LEU A 111 7.22 -25.15 -0.53
N ARG A 112 7.67 -24.19 0.30
CA ARG A 112 6.91 -23.65 1.43
C ARG A 112 5.82 -22.66 1.01
N GLU A 113 6.08 -21.84 0.01
CA GLU A 113 5.33 -20.60 -0.26
C GLU A 113 4.55 -20.63 -1.59
N THR A 114 4.79 -21.62 -2.45
CA THR A 114 4.27 -21.64 -3.82
C THR A 114 3.56 -22.95 -4.12
N ALA A 115 2.38 -22.90 -4.74
CA ALA A 115 1.74 -24.10 -5.25
C ALA A 115 2.55 -24.67 -6.41
N ILE A 116 2.57 -25.99 -6.53
CA ILE A 116 3.32 -26.68 -7.59
C ILE A 116 2.82 -26.25 -8.97
N VAL A 117 3.78 -26.09 -9.89
CA VAL A 117 3.56 -25.86 -11.32
C VAL A 117 4.28 -26.95 -12.10
N PHE A 118 3.70 -27.40 -13.21
CA PHE A 118 4.31 -28.43 -14.08
C PHE A 118 4.70 -29.73 -13.34
N ASP A 119 3.73 -30.34 -12.63
CA ASP A 119 3.89 -31.49 -11.73
C ASP A 119 5.02 -32.46 -12.09
N ASP A 120 5.00 -33.09 -13.28
CA ASP A 120 6.02 -34.09 -13.67
C ASP A 120 7.45 -33.54 -13.68
N VAL A 121 7.64 -32.32 -14.20
CA VAL A 121 8.97 -31.68 -14.26
C VAL A 121 9.36 -31.16 -12.89
N ALA A 122 8.41 -30.64 -12.12
CA ALA A 122 8.66 -30.16 -10.77
C ALA A 122 9.10 -31.28 -9.83
N PHE A 123 8.45 -32.45 -9.88
CA PHE A 123 8.81 -33.61 -9.07
C PHE A 123 10.22 -34.10 -9.36
N GLU A 124 10.63 -34.12 -10.64
CA GLU A 124 12.01 -34.43 -11.03
C GLU A 124 13.00 -33.41 -10.47
N VAL A 125 12.70 -32.10 -10.59
CA VAL A 125 13.57 -31.01 -10.10
C VAL A 125 13.72 -31.04 -8.58
N PHE A 126 12.61 -31.15 -7.84
CA PHE A 126 12.63 -31.16 -6.38
C PHE A 126 13.36 -32.39 -5.84
N SER A 127 13.14 -33.55 -6.45
CA SER A 127 13.80 -34.79 -6.07
C SER A 127 15.29 -34.75 -6.37
N ALA A 128 15.69 -34.30 -7.56
CA ALA A 128 17.11 -34.17 -7.93
C ALA A 128 17.88 -33.18 -7.04
N LEU A 129 17.28 -32.02 -6.73
CA LEU A 129 17.90 -31.04 -5.84
C LEU A 129 17.92 -31.53 -4.39
N SER A 130 16.86 -32.20 -3.92
CA SER A 130 16.83 -32.82 -2.59
C SER A 130 17.92 -33.89 -2.44
N ALA A 131 18.12 -34.72 -3.48
CA ALA A 131 19.20 -35.70 -3.54
C ALA A 131 20.58 -35.03 -3.44
N ALA A 132 20.80 -33.96 -4.20
CA ALA A 132 22.06 -33.19 -4.20
C ALA A 132 22.39 -32.62 -2.81
N HIS A 133 21.37 -32.26 -2.03
CA HIS A 133 21.50 -31.76 -0.65
C HIS A 133 21.36 -32.84 0.44
N ARG A 134 21.28 -34.13 0.05
CA ARG A 134 21.15 -35.29 0.95
C ARG A 134 19.93 -35.20 1.88
N CYS A 135 18.83 -34.66 1.39
CA CYS A 135 17.56 -34.67 2.10
C CYS A 135 16.89 -36.04 1.94
N ASP A 136 16.35 -36.59 3.04
CA ASP A 136 15.62 -37.86 3.04
C ASP A 136 14.22 -37.74 2.40
N GLY A 137 13.71 -36.52 2.26
CA GLY A 137 12.44 -36.22 1.60
C GLY A 137 12.13 -34.73 1.50
N TRP A 138 11.14 -34.41 0.66
CA TRP A 138 10.58 -33.07 0.49
C TRP A 138 9.05 -33.11 0.53
N CYS A 139 8.41 -31.98 0.83
CA CYS A 139 6.97 -31.80 0.83
C CYS A 139 6.60 -30.47 0.16
N ALA A 140 5.45 -30.43 -0.50
CA ALA A 140 4.90 -29.23 -1.15
C ALA A 140 3.37 -29.32 -1.23
N MET A 141 2.75 -28.23 -1.69
CA MET A 141 1.30 -28.14 -1.87
C MET A 141 0.95 -28.09 -3.36
N ARG A 142 -0.05 -28.88 -3.76
CA ARG A 142 -0.64 -28.85 -5.09
C ARG A 142 -1.62 -27.67 -5.22
N PRO A 143 -1.94 -27.23 -6.44
CA PRO A 143 -2.87 -26.11 -6.64
C PRO A 143 -4.26 -26.26 -6.06
N ASP A 144 -4.71 -27.49 -5.79
CA ASP A 144 -6.00 -27.80 -5.16
C ASP A 144 -5.93 -27.84 -3.61
N GLY A 145 -4.76 -27.57 -3.03
CA GLY A 145 -4.52 -27.56 -1.59
C GLY A 145 -4.04 -28.89 -1.02
N ARG A 146 -3.98 -29.97 -1.80
CA ARG A 146 -3.45 -31.26 -1.31
C ARG A 146 -1.95 -31.20 -1.06
N ILE A 147 -1.48 -31.97 -0.09
CA ILE A 147 -0.05 -32.14 0.19
C ILE A 147 0.50 -33.26 -0.68
N VAL A 148 1.67 -33.03 -1.26
CA VAL A 148 2.47 -34.06 -1.95
C VAL A 148 3.84 -34.15 -1.29
N VAL A 149 4.35 -35.38 -1.18
CA VAL A 149 5.64 -35.68 -0.57
C VAL A 149 6.49 -36.52 -1.51
N GLY A 150 7.79 -36.23 -1.54
CA GLY A 150 8.80 -37.08 -2.17
C GLY A 150 9.68 -37.71 -1.11
N LEU A 151 9.86 -39.03 -1.15
CA LEU A 151 10.71 -39.80 -0.24
C LEU A 151 11.82 -40.48 -1.04
N ALA A 152 13.06 -40.39 -0.57
CA ALA A 152 14.18 -41.05 -1.25
C ALA A 152 13.98 -42.57 -1.28
N ASP A 153 14.38 -43.23 -2.37
CA ASP A 153 14.17 -44.67 -2.54
C ASP A 153 14.74 -45.48 -1.35
N GLY A 154 13.94 -46.38 -0.79
CA GLY A 154 14.29 -47.17 0.39
C GLY A 154 14.13 -46.43 1.73
N LYS A 155 13.54 -45.22 1.73
CA LYS A 155 13.09 -44.48 2.91
C LYS A 155 11.58 -44.59 3.07
N ASP A 156 11.06 -45.81 3.06
CA ASP A 156 9.65 -46.11 3.35
C ASP A 156 9.40 -45.97 4.86
N GLY A 157 9.33 -44.72 5.34
CA GLY A 157 9.16 -44.38 6.76
C GLY A 157 7.80 -43.74 7.06
N ASP A 158 7.60 -43.41 8.34
CA ASP A 158 6.34 -42.79 8.80
C ASP A 158 6.31 -41.30 8.44
N VAL A 159 5.34 -40.91 7.61
CA VAL A 159 5.06 -39.51 7.29
C VAL A 159 3.90 -39.04 8.15
N THR A 160 4.10 -37.94 8.87
CA THR A 160 3.06 -37.26 9.64
C THR A 160 2.88 -35.83 9.18
N TRP A 161 1.69 -35.30 9.36
CA TRP A 161 1.40 -33.88 9.19
C TRP A 161 0.65 -33.37 10.41
N HIS A 162 0.88 -32.10 10.76
CA HIS A 162 0.15 -31.44 11.84
C HIS A 162 -0.09 -29.97 11.57
N HIS A 163 -1.20 -29.47 12.09
CA HIS A 163 -1.51 -28.07 12.29
C HIS A 163 -2.31 -27.94 13.59
N ASP A 164 -2.33 -26.76 14.21
CA ASP A 164 -3.09 -26.49 15.45
C ASP A 164 -2.84 -27.51 16.58
N ASP A 165 -1.59 -27.97 16.73
CA ASP A 165 -1.13 -28.98 17.70
C ASP A 165 -1.78 -30.38 17.57
N VAL A 166 -2.45 -30.67 16.45
CA VAL A 166 -3.03 -32.00 16.17
C VAL A 166 -2.19 -32.73 15.11
N GLU A 167 -1.57 -33.85 15.50
CA GLU A 167 -0.76 -34.68 14.60
C GLU A 167 -1.56 -35.84 14.00
N HIS A 168 -1.42 -36.00 12.68
CA HIS A 168 -2.06 -37.03 11.89
C HIS A 168 -1.02 -37.84 11.13
N ARG A 169 -1.25 -39.14 11.02
CA ARG A 169 -0.48 -40.02 10.15
C ARG A 169 -0.93 -39.84 8.70
N ALA A 170 0.00 -39.67 7.77
CA ALA A 170 -0.32 -39.48 6.36
C ALA A 170 -0.75 -40.80 5.69
N GLU A 171 -1.85 -40.77 4.94
CA GLU A 171 -2.22 -41.84 4.00
C GLU A 171 -1.66 -41.49 2.62
N LEU A 172 -0.75 -42.32 2.12
CA LEU A 172 0.03 -42.04 0.92
C LEU A 172 -0.50 -42.80 -0.30
N ALA A 173 -0.82 -42.08 -1.37
CA ALA A 173 -1.14 -42.63 -2.68
C ALA A 173 0.00 -42.36 -3.66
N ALA A 174 0.56 -43.42 -4.26
CA ALA A 174 1.70 -43.29 -5.17
C ALA A 174 1.33 -42.52 -6.45
N VAL A 175 2.13 -41.51 -6.76
CA VAL A 175 2.05 -40.70 -7.99
C VAL A 175 3.05 -41.22 -9.02
N GLY A 176 4.30 -41.45 -8.61
CA GLY A 176 5.37 -41.92 -9.50
C GLY A 176 6.74 -41.96 -8.83
N SER A 177 7.79 -42.22 -9.62
CA SER A 177 9.19 -42.18 -9.16
C SER A 177 10.00 -41.23 -10.04
N PHE A 178 10.75 -40.33 -9.40
CA PHE A 178 11.43 -39.19 -10.02
C PHE A 178 12.80 -39.00 -9.36
N ALA A 179 13.87 -38.95 -10.16
CA ALA A 179 15.26 -38.77 -9.69
C ALA A 179 15.67 -39.59 -8.42
N GLY A 180 15.18 -40.83 -8.27
CA GLY A 180 15.48 -41.69 -7.10
C GLY A 180 14.63 -41.42 -5.86
N PHE A 181 13.47 -40.79 -6.04
CA PHE A 181 12.46 -40.57 -5.00
C PHE A 181 11.12 -41.16 -5.45
N GLY A 182 10.39 -41.81 -4.54
CA GLY A 182 8.97 -42.09 -4.69
C GLY A 182 8.15 -40.86 -4.29
N VAL A 183 7.21 -40.44 -5.15
CA VAL A 183 6.34 -39.28 -4.93
C VAL A 183 4.92 -39.76 -4.64
N TYR A 184 4.30 -39.18 -3.61
CA TYR A 184 3.02 -39.59 -3.07
C TYR A 184 2.11 -38.40 -2.75
N ASP A 185 0.83 -38.50 -3.10
CA ASP A 185 -0.21 -37.60 -2.59
C ASP A 185 -0.63 -38.03 -1.18
N VAL A 186 -0.84 -37.07 -0.28
CA VAL A 186 -1.45 -37.30 1.04
C VAL A 186 -2.96 -37.23 0.90
N THR A 187 -3.65 -38.37 0.93
CA THR A 187 -5.08 -38.46 0.58
C THR A 187 -6.03 -38.12 1.73
N ASN A 188 -5.54 -38.17 2.97
CA ASN A 188 -6.34 -37.90 4.17
C ASN A 188 -6.17 -36.47 4.70
N PHE A 189 -5.68 -35.55 3.86
CA PHE A 189 -5.53 -34.14 4.19
C PHE A 189 -6.48 -33.28 3.34
N GLU A 190 -7.25 -32.43 4.01
CA GLU A 190 -8.05 -31.38 3.39
C GLU A 190 -7.60 -30.03 3.97
N LEU A 191 -7.37 -29.05 3.09
CA LEU A 191 -6.88 -27.74 3.50
C LEU A 191 -7.98 -26.98 4.26
N PRO A 192 -7.77 -26.60 5.54
CA PRO A 192 -8.78 -25.84 6.28
C PRO A 192 -8.92 -24.40 5.79
N ASP A 193 -10.14 -23.84 5.88
CA ASP A 193 -10.43 -22.44 5.51
C ASP A 193 -9.62 -21.41 6.30
N SER A 194 -9.15 -21.78 7.51
CA SER A 194 -8.29 -20.94 8.34
C SER A 194 -6.87 -20.78 7.80
N LEU A 195 -6.49 -21.56 6.78
CA LEU A 195 -5.16 -21.60 6.16
C LEU A 195 -4.04 -21.68 7.23
N PRO A 196 -4.03 -22.71 8.10
CA PRO A 196 -3.04 -22.81 9.16
C PRO A 196 -1.65 -23.14 8.58
N VAL A 197 -0.59 -22.90 9.35
CA VAL A 197 0.75 -23.41 9.00
C VAL A 197 0.74 -24.93 9.14
N ILE A 198 1.23 -25.64 8.13
CA ILE A 198 1.20 -27.11 8.10
C ILE A 198 2.62 -27.64 8.17
N HIS A 199 2.92 -28.40 9.20
CA HIS A 199 4.20 -29.06 9.35
C HIS A 199 4.10 -30.49 8.84
N VAL A 200 5.01 -30.87 7.93
CA VAL A 200 5.12 -32.24 7.40
C VAL A 200 6.44 -32.84 7.86
N ARG A 201 6.38 -34.03 8.44
CA ARG A 201 7.53 -34.73 9.03
C ARG A 201 7.68 -36.12 8.44
N HIS A 202 8.92 -36.57 8.35
CA HIS A 202 9.29 -37.94 8.07
C HIS A 202 10.19 -38.45 9.19
N GLU A 203 9.82 -39.56 9.83
CA GLU A 203 10.53 -40.11 11.00
C GLU A 203 10.72 -39.07 12.12
N GLY A 204 9.69 -38.24 12.36
CA GLY A 204 9.68 -37.20 13.39
C GLY A 204 10.52 -35.96 13.09
N ARG A 205 11.07 -35.82 11.88
CA ARG A 205 11.85 -34.64 11.46
C ARG A 205 11.15 -33.90 10.34
N ASP A 206 11.17 -32.57 10.39
CA ASP A 206 10.59 -31.73 9.34
C ASP A 206 11.24 -32.03 7.98
N MET A 207 10.39 -32.29 6.98
CA MET A 207 10.82 -32.52 5.60
C MET A 207 11.27 -31.19 4.96
N LEU A 208 12.03 -31.28 3.86
CA LEU A 208 12.32 -30.08 3.07
C LEU A 208 11.02 -29.47 2.55
N GLY A 209 10.80 -28.17 2.78
CA GLY A 209 9.53 -27.48 2.50
C GLY A 209 8.64 -27.27 3.73
N SER A 210 8.83 -28.06 4.80
CA SER A 210 8.14 -27.87 6.07
C SER A 210 8.71 -26.65 6.83
N ALA A 211 7.89 -25.82 7.47
CA ALA A 211 6.43 -25.85 7.49
C ALA A 211 5.82 -25.14 6.27
N LEU A 212 4.87 -25.77 5.58
CA LEU A 212 4.14 -25.19 4.46
C LEU A 212 3.31 -23.98 4.93
N GLU A 213 3.22 -22.95 4.09
CA GLU A 213 2.46 -21.72 4.38
C GLU A 213 1.26 -21.53 3.45
N PRO A 214 0.12 -22.17 3.72
CA PRO A 214 -1.10 -21.99 2.94
C PRO A 214 -1.54 -20.53 2.79
N ARG A 215 -1.36 -19.68 3.81
CA ARG A 215 -1.65 -18.23 3.69
C ARG A 215 -0.81 -17.52 2.64
N THR A 216 0.42 -17.97 2.43
CA THR A 216 1.31 -17.41 1.41
C THR A 216 0.97 -18.01 0.04
N ILE A 217 0.73 -19.32 -0.03
CA ILE A 217 0.37 -20.04 -1.27
C ILE A 217 -0.96 -19.54 -1.84
N TRP A 218 -1.97 -19.43 -0.98
CA TRP A 218 -3.33 -19.00 -1.31
C TRP A 218 -3.58 -17.53 -1.02
N ARG A 219 -2.51 -16.72 -0.90
CA ARG A 219 -2.65 -15.28 -0.74
C ARG A 219 -3.54 -14.72 -1.85
N CYS A 220 -4.68 -14.16 -1.48
CA CYS A 220 -5.58 -13.52 -2.42
C CYS A 220 -5.24 -12.04 -2.58
N GLU A 221 -5.14 -11.59 -3.82
CA GLU A 221 -5.06 -10.18 -4.19
C GLU A 221 -6.32 -9.82 -4.96
N GLY A 222 -7.28 -9.12 -4.34
CA GLY A 222 -8.55 -8.78 -4.96
C GLY A 222 -8.98 -7.34 -4.73
N PHE A 223 -9.74 -6.78 -5.68
CA PHE A 223 -10.35 -5.46 -5.63
C PHE A 223 -11.81 -5.56 -6.09
N VAL A 224 -12.70 -4.79 -5.46
CA VAL A 224 -14.11 -4.71 -5.82
C VAL A 224 -14.66 -3.28 -5.72
N GLU A 225 -15.54 -2.95 -6.65
CA GLU A 225 -16.34 -1.73 -6.63
C GLU A 225 -17.77 -1.96 -7.13
N GLY A 226 -18.67 -1.07 -6.75
CA GLY A 226 -20.04 -1.05 -7.28
C GLY A 226 -20.08 -0.31 -8.61
N SER A 227 -20.77 -0.88 -9.61
CA SER A 227 -21.03 -0.26 -10.90
C SER A 227 -22.53 -0.15 -11.18
N ALA A 228 -22.89 0.41 -12.34
CA ALA A 228 -24.29 0.43 -12.77
C ALA A 228 -24.84 -0.97 -13.07
N GLU A 229 -23.98 -1.93 -13.43
CA GLU A 229 -24.37 -3.28 -13.89
C GLU A 229 -24.30 -4.33 -12.78
N GLY A 230 -23.47 -4.11 -11.75
CA GLY A 230 -23.28 -5.06 -10.66
C GLY A 230 -22.10 -4.73 -9.76
N LEU A 231 -21.59 -5.74 -9.05
CA LEU A 231 -20.27 -5.69 -8.43
C LEU A 231 -19.23 -6.04 -9.49
N THR A 232 -18.23 -5.20 -9.69
CA THR A 232 -17.15 -5.43 -10.65
C THR A 232 -15.81 -5.34 -9.94
N GLY A 233 -14.82 -6.04 -10.46
CA GLY A 233 -13.51 -6.01 -9.85
C GLY A 233 -12.52 -6.91 -10.54
N TRP A 234 -11.46 -7.24 -9.82
CA TRP A 234 -10.50 -8.24 -10.25
C TRP A 234 -9.88 -8.93 -9.05
N PHE A 235 -9.36 -10.14 -9.24
CA PHE A 235 -8.58 -10.81 -8.22
C PHE A 235 -7.57 -11.79 -8.83
N ARG A 236 -6.64 -12.27 -8.01
CA ARG A 236 -5.66 -13.29 -8.38
C ARG A 236 -5.06 -13.95 -7.14
N TYR A 237 -4.53 -15.16 -7.31
CA TYR A 237 -3.66 -15.83 -6.34
C TYR A 237 -2.22 -15.88 -6.86
N PRO A 238 -1.35 -14.92 -6.50
CA PRO A 238 -0.03 -14.78 -7.13
C PRO A 238 0.85 -16.03 -7.02
N ASN A 239 0.72 -16.79 -5.93
CA ASN A 239 1.50 -18.00 -5.66
C ASN A 239 0.78 -19.31 -6.02
N ASN A 240 -0.46 -19.24 -6.50
CA ASN A 240 -1.21 -20.38 -7.00
C ASN A 240 -1.79 -20.07 -8.39
N LEU A 241 -1.01 -20.40 -9.43
CA LEU A 241 -1.33 -20.03 -10.81
C LEU A 241 -2.57 -20.75 -11.35
N VAL A 242 -2.84 -21.97 -10.87
CA VAL A 242 -3.94 -22.83 -11.36
C VAL A 242 -5.20 -22.71 -10.50
N ALA A 243 -5.15 -21.99 -9.36
CA ALA A 243 -6.29 -21.84 -8.46
C ALA A 243 -7.58 -21.40 -9.18
N ASP A 244 -8.67 -22.11 -8.88
CA ASP A 244 -10.02 -21.74 -9.30
C ASP A 244 -10.41 -20.37 -8.74
N GLU A 245 -11.08 -19.62 -9.58
CA GLU A 245 -11.37 -18.21 -9.37
C GLU A 245 -12.77 -18.09 -8.79
N HIS A 246 -12.87 -18.06 -7.47
CA HIS A 246 -14.14 -18.14 -6.76
C HIS A 246 -14.38 -16.96 -5.82
N VAL A 247 -15.56 -16.35 -5.90
CA VAL A 247 -15.94 -15.16 -5.13
C VAL A 247 -17.19 -15.40 -4.31
N ARG A 248 -17.17 -14.93 -3.06
CA ARG A 248 -18.32 -14.92 -2.15
C ARG A 248 -18.73 -13.49 -1.84
N VAL A 249 -20.05 -13.26 -1.84
CA VAL A 249 -20.65 -12.00 -1.41
C VAL A 249 -21.59 -12.27 -0.24
N ARG A 250 -21.39 -11.58 0.88
CA ARG A 250 -22.25 -11.67 2.07
C ARG A 250 -22.77 -10.30 2.47
N ALA A 251 -23.98 -10.23 3.02
CA ALA A 251 -24.49 -9.01 3.62
C ALA A 251 -23.73 -8.68 4.91
N VAL A 252 -23.38 -7.40 5.14
CA VAL A 252 -22.62 -7.00 6.34
C VAL A 252 -23.45 -7.07 7.62
N GLU A 253 -24.77 -6.87 7.52
CA GLU A 253 -25.68 -6.74 8.67
C GLU A 253 -26.00 -8.08 9.35
N ASP A 254 -26.25 -9.13 8.57
CA ASP A 254 -26.73 -10.44 9.04
C ASP A 254 -25.88 -11.62 8.53
N ASP A 255 -24.77 -11.35 7.85
CA ASP A 255 -23.85 -12.34 7.25
C ASP A 255 -24.51 -13.29 6.22
N ARG A 256 -25.71 -12.94 5.73
CA ARG A 256 -26.44 -13.73 4.74
C ARG A 256 -25.63 -13.84 3.44
N LEU A 257 -25.52 -15.06 2.91
CA LEU A 257 -24.92 -15.32 1.60
C LEU A 257 -25.79 -14.74 0.49
N LEU A 258 -25.20 -13.90 -0.35
CA LEU A 258 -25.85 -13.25 -1.49
C LEU A 258 -25.36 -13.82 -2.83
N PHE A 259 -24.14 -14.33 -2.87
CA PHE A 259 -23.51 -14.94 -4.05
C PHE A 259 -22.34 -15.83 -3.63
N ASP A 260 -22.17 -16.94 -4.32
CA ASP A 260 -21.14 -17.96 -4.06
C ASP A 260 -20.92 -18.76 -5.35
N ASP A 261 -20.00 -18.30 -6.21
CA ASP A 261 -19.75 -18.96 -7.49
C ASP A 261 -18.34 -18.67 -8.02
N GLU A 262 -17.93 -19.46 -9.01
CA GLU A 262 -16.75 -19.20 -9.83
C GLU A 262 -17.01 -18.00 -10.76
N VAL A 263 -16.01 -17.13 -10.87
CA VAL A 263 -16.06 -15.91 -11.67
C VAL A 263 -14.77 -15.72 -12.45
N GLY A 264 -14.90 -15.25 -13.69
CA GLY A 264 -13.76 -15.04 -14.59
C GLY A 264 -13.58 -16.20 -15.58
N ASP A 265 -12.80 -15.92 -16.63
CA ASP A 265 -12.39 -16.93 -17.60
C ASP A 265 -11.05 -17.50 -17.13
N GLY A 266 -11.07 -18.71 -16.56
CA GLY A 266 -9.88 -19.32 -15.95
C GLY A 266 -8.62 -19.25 -16.82
N CYS A 267 -7.48 -18.94 -16.18
CA CYS A 267 -6.21 -18.75 -16.90
C CYS A 267 -5.69 -20.06 -17.50
N SER A 268 -5.57 -20.13 -18.83
CA SER A 268 -5.06 -21.32 -19.52
C SER A 268 -3.53 -21.37 -19.67
N ASP A 269 -2.82 -20.23 -19.53
CA ASP A 269 -1.37 -20.16 -19.72
C ASP A 269 -0.63 -19.91 -18.39
N LEU A 270 0.15 -20.90 -17.96
CA LEU A 270 0.93 -20.82 -16.73
C LEU A 270 2.26 -20.09 -16.93
N LEU A 271 2.77 -19.97 -18.16
CA LEU A 271 4.06 -19.33 -18.43
C LEU A 271 3.91 -17.80 -18.44
N VAL A 272 3.81 -17.22 -17.25
CA VAL A 272 3.64 -15.77 -17.06
C VAL A 272 4.67 -15.22 -16.08
N ALA A 273 5.09 -13.98 -16.31
CA ALA A 273 5.97 -13.28 -15.37
C ALA A 273 5.25 -13.02 -14.03
N GLU A 274 3.96 -12.74 -14.08
CA GLU A 274 3.06 -12.60 -12.93
C GLU A 274 1.67 -13.14 -13.28
N LYS A 275 0.95 -13.69 -12.29
CA LYS A 275 -0.46 -14.03 -12.49
C LYS A 275 -1.23 -12.78 -12.88
N ALA A 276 -1.94 -12.84 -14.00
CA ALA A 276 -2.82 -11.77 -14.46
C ALA A 276 -3.92 -11.50 -13.42
N ARG A 277 -4.45 -10.29 -13.43
CA ARG A 277 -5.63 -9.92 -12.65
C ARG A 277 -6.84 -10.46 -13.41
N THR A 278 -7.60 -11.36 -12.80
CA THR A 278 -8.81 -11.92 -13.40
C THR A 278 -9.96 -10.97 -13.15
N PRO A 279 -10.49 -10.31 -14.20
CA PRO A 279 -11.64 -9.43 -14.04
C PRO A 279 -12.90 -10.25 -13.77
N PHE A 280 -13.81 -9.68 -12.99
CA PHE A 280 -15.14 -10.25 -12.80
C PHE A 280 -16.22 -9.17 -12.80
N LEU A 281 -17.43 -9.58 -13.17
CA LEU A 281 -18.67 -8.84 -13.01
C LEU A 281 -19.69 -9.81 -12.42
N ILE A 282 -20.26 -9.46 -11.26
CA ILE A 282 -21.41 -10.14 -10.67
C ILE A 282 -22.61 -9.21 -10.91
N PRO A 283 -23.48 -9.50 -11.90
CA PRO A 283 -24.65 -8.70 -12.20
C PRO A 283 -25.56 -8.53 -10.98
N TRP A 284 -26.26 -7.39 -10.90
CA TRP A 284 -27.25 -7.18 -9.83
C TRP A 284 -28.35 -8.25 -9.79
N SER A 285 -28.67 -8.88 -10.92
CA SER A 285 -29.65 -9.97 -11.02
C SER A 285 -29.20 -11.25 -10.31
N ASP A 286 -27.90 -11.42 -10.14
CA ASP A 286 -27.29 -12.66 -9.66
C ASP A 286 -26.98 -12.56 -8.16
N LEU A 287 -27.10 -11.36 -7.58
CA LEU A 287 -26.99 -11.14 -6.15
C LEU A 287 -28.36 -11.30 -5.49
N ASP A 288 -28.54 -12.38 -4.74
CA ASP A 288 -29.81 -12.70 -4.12
C ASP A 288 -30.21 -11.70 -3.01
N GLY A 289 -31.29 -10.96 -3.25
CA GLY A 289 -31.89 -10.09 -2.24
C GLY A 289 -31.06 -8.86 -1.89
N VAL A 290 -30.41 -8.22 -2.87
CA VAL A 290 -29.72 -6.92 -2.70
C VAL A 290 -30.71 -5.79 -2.44
N GLU A 291 -31.22 -5.77 -1.23
CA GLU A 291 -31.85 -4.60 -0.60
C GLU A 291 -30.95 -4.04 0.53
N THR A 292 -29.91 -4.78 0.92
CA THR A 292 -29.00 -4.41 2.00
C THR A 292 -28.15 -3.17 1.66
N PRO A 293 -27.85 -2.29 2.63
CA PRO A 293 -27.00 -1.14 2.41
C PRO A 293 -25.54 -1.53 2.11
N ALA A 294 -25.01 -2.62 2.66
CA ALA A 294 -23.59 -2.96 2.55
C ALA A 294 -23.33 -4.47 2.39
N VAL A 295 -22.31 -4.79 1.59
CA VAL A 295 -21.87 -6.15 1.28
C VAL A 295 -20.38 -6.33 1.57
N ARG A 296 -19.99 -7.55 1.91
CA ARG A 296 -18.62 -8.02 2.05
C ARG A 296 -18.30 -8.95 0.89
N VAL A 297 -17.16 -8.75 0.25
CA VAL A 297 -16.70 -9.55 -0.89
C VAL A 297 -15.38 -10.22 -0.53
N THR A 298 -15.35 -11.55 -0.62
CA THR A 298 -14.19 -12.36 -0.25
C THR A 298 -13.89 -13.43 -1.29
N ASP A 299 -12.72 -14.04 -1.19
CA ASP A 299 -12.44 -15.30 -1.86
C ASP A 299 -13.10 -16.50 -1.14
N ARG A 300 -12.79 -17.72 -1.59
CA ARG A 300 -13.24 -18.99 -1.00
C ARG A 300 -12.72 -19.26 0.42
N PHE A 301 -11.64 -18.60 0.85
CA PHE A 301 -11.03 -18.72 2.19
C PHE A 301 -11.36 -17.52 3.08
N ALA A 302 -12.41 -16.76 2.74
CA ALA A 302 -12.85 -15.56 3.46
C ALA A 302 -11.79 -14.43 3.54
N GLN A 303 -10.80 -14.43 2.64
CA GLN A 303 -9.89 -13.31 2.46
C GLN A 303 -10.63 -12.17 1.73
N GLU A 304 -10.68 -11.01 2.36
CA GLU A 304 -11.49 -9.88 1.91
C GLU A 304 -10.79 -9.04 0.83
N PHE A 305 -11.56 -8.63 -0.18
CA PHE A 305 -11.05 -7.82 -1.28
C PHE A 305 -10.90 -6.35 -0.87
N TYR A 306 -9.94 -5.66 -1.48
CA TYR A 306 -9.85 -4.20 -1.38
C TYR A 306 -11.10 -3.54 -1.95
N GLY A 307 -11.60 -2.51 -1.26
CA GLY A 307 -12.89 -1.89 -1.56
C GLY A 307 -14.07 -2.57 -0.86
N SER A 308 -13.89 -3.72 -0.20
CA SER A 308 -14.86 -4.34 0.73
C SER A 308 -14.54 -3.98 2.19
N PRO A 309 -15.52 -3.82 3.10
CA PRO A 309 -16.95 -3.81 2.81
C PRO A 309 -17.31 -2.55 2.02
N LEU A 310 -18.37 -2.64 1.21
CA LEU A 310 -18.90 -1.49 0.50
C LEU A 310 -20.41 -1.47 0.53
N ASP A 311 -20.94 -0.25 0.55
CA ASP A 311 -22.24 0.02 -0.03
C ASP A 311 -22.10 0.14 -1.57
N PRO A 312 -22.57 -0.83 -2.35
CA PRO A 312 -22.36 -0.83 -3.78
C PRO A 312 -23.39 0.06 -4.52
N LEU A 313 -24.41 0.59 -3.81
CA LEU A 313 -25.37 1.58 -4.31
C LEU A 313 -25.18 2.97 -3.68
N ALA A 314 -24.11 3.17 -2.89
CA ALA A 314 -23.84 4.41 -2.18
C ALA A 314 -23.98 5.63 -3.10
N GLY A 315 -23.26 5.64 -4.23
CA GLY A 315 -23.29 6.74 -5.18
C GLY A 315 -24.70 7.10 -5.66
N ALA A 316 -25.51 6.09 -6.03
CA ALA A 316 -26.89 6.29 -6.47
C ALA A 316 -27.79 6.82 -5.34
N ARG A 317 -27.62 6.29 -4.12
CA ARG A 317 -28.35 6.75 -2.93
C ARG A 317 -28.01 8.20 -2.59
N TYR A 318 -26.72 8.57 -2.65
CA TYR A 318 -26.27 9.94 -2.42
C TYR A 318 -26.79 10.91 -3.47
N ALA A 319 -26.69 10.57 -4.76
CA ALA A 319 -27.24 11.38 -5.83
C ALA A 319 -28.74 11.64 -5.63
N ARG A 320 -29.50 10.61 -5.23
CA ARG A 320 -30.92 10.73 -4.89
C ARG A 320 -31.15 11.62 -3.66
N ALA A 321 -30.35 11.47 -2.60
CA ALA A 321 -30.48 12.28 -1.39
C ALA A 321 -30.20 13.77 -1.65
N GLN A 322 -29.15 14.07 -2.43
CA GLN A 322 -28.86 15.44 -2.87
C GLN A 322 -29.99 16.00 -3.73
N ALA A 323 -30.49 15.25 -4.72
CA ALA A 323 -31.62 15.67 -5.54
C ALA A 323 -32.87 15.98 -4.70
N GLN A 324 -33.16 15.16 -3.68
CA GLN A 324 -34.25 15.39 -2.74
C GLN A 324 -34.02 16.59 -1.81
N TRP A 325 -32.77 16.85 -1.40
CA TRP A 325 -32.42 18.04 -0.62
C TRP A 325 -32.60 19.30 -1.48
N VAL A 326 -32.04 19.34 -2.69
CA VAL A 326 -32.22 20.45 -3.64
C VAL A 326 -33.70 20.70 -3.91
N ALA A 327 -34.50 19.65 -4.14
CA ALA A 327 -35.94 19.78 -4.35
C ALA A 327 -36.70 20.33 -3.13
N ARG A 328 -36.21 20.07 -1.90
CA ARG A 328 -36.78 20.62 -0.65
C ARG A 328 -36.36 22.06 -0.40
N THR A 329 -35.09 22.38 -0.66
CA THR A 329 -34.50 23.71 -0.45
C THR A 329 -34.95 24.72 -1.51
N PHE A 330 -35.14 24.25 -2.75
CA PHE A 330 -35.59 25.05 -3.89
C PHE A 330 -36.87 24.44 -4.48
N PRO A 331 -38.00 24.47 -3.75
CA PRO A 331 -39.24 23.90 -4.24
C PRO A 331 -39.71 24.68 -5.47
N THR A 332 -39.78 24.01 -6.62
CA THR A 332 -40.51 24.56 -7.77
C THR A 332 -42.00 24.61 -7.44
N SER A 333 -42.72 25.58 -8.01
CA SER A 333 -44.16 25.80 -7.79
C SER A 333 -45.07 24.66 -8.28
N CYS A 334 -44.52 23.53 -8.72
CA CYS A 334 -45.24 22.35 -9.17
C CYS A 334 -45.31 21.29 -8.06
N SER A 335 -46.36 21.38 -7.25
CA SER A 335 -46.62 20.54 -6.07
C SER A 335 -47.20 19.14 -6.38
N HIS A 336 -46.77 18.45 -7.45
CA HIS A 336 -47.40 17.18 -7.86
C HIS A 336 -46.45 16.08 -8.41
N ALA A 337 -45.15 16.11 -8.08
CA ALA A 337 -44.31 14.95 -8.37
C ALA A 337 -44.72 13.77 -7.46
N PRO A 338 -45.16 12.62 -8.00
CA PRO A 338 -45.53 11.47 -7.20
C PRO A 338 -44.32 10.96 -6.42
N ARG A 339 -44.46 10.82 -5.10
CA ARG A 339 -43.44 10.18 -4.25
C ARG A 339 -43.29 8.71 -4.66
N PRO A 340 -42.07 8.24 -5.01
CA PRO A 340 -41.84 6.83 -5.27
C PRO A 340 -42.15 6.01 -4.01
N LYS A 341 -42.88 4.90 -4.16
CA LYS A 341 -43.12 3.93 -3.09
C LYS A 341 -41.88 3.05 -2.89
N ALA A 342 -40.88 3.56 -2.16
CA ALA A 342 -39.83 2.77 -1.54
C ALA A 342 -39.29 3.56 -0.35
N ASN A 343 -39.86 3.31 0.83
CA ASN A 343 -39.32 3.72 2.12
C ASN A 343 -38.53 2.53 2.66
N GLN A 344 -37.20 2.59 2.60
CA GLN A 344 -36.40 1.99 3.66
C GLN A 344 -35.72 3.17 4.36
N PRO A 345 -35.99 3.41 5.65
CA PRO A 345 -35.11 4.27 6.43
C PRO A 345 -33.74 3.60 6.43
N PHE A 346 -32.72 4.34 6.01
CA PHE A 346 -31.32 3.96 6.20
C PHE A 346 -31.13 3.47 7.65
N PRO A 347 -30.33 2.41 7.92
CA PRO A 347 -29.58 2.40 9.15
C PRO A 347 -28.65 3.60 9.04
N ALA A 348 -29.04 4.69 9.68
CA ALA A 348 -28.14 5.80 9.92
C ALA A 348 -27.03 5.27 10.83
N LEU A 349 -25.97 4.73 10.24
CA LEU A 349 -24.72 4.56 10.95
C LEU A 349 -24.17 5.98 11.15
N TYR A 350 -24.60 6.52 12.29
CA TYR A 350 -24.43 7.87 12.81
C TYR A 350 -25.23 8.97 12.10
N SER A 351 -26.52 9.09 12.45
CA SER A 351 -27.12 10.41 12.56
C SER A 351 -26.57 11.04 13.84
N PRO A 352 -25.80 12.14 13.79
CA PRO A 352 -25.50 12.86 15.02
C PRO A 352 -26.83 13.16 15.68
N ARG A 353 -26.99 12.78 16.95
CA ARG A 353 -28.06 13.37 17.76
C ARG A 353 -27.72 14.84 17.83
N PHE A 354 -28.30 15.64 16.94
CA PHE A 354 -28.30 17.09 17.05
C PHE A 354 -28.90 17.40 18.42
N ARG A 355 -28.04 17.69 19.40
CA ARG A 355 -28.49 18.47 20.54
C ARG A 355 -28.66 19.88 20.01
N GLU A 356 -29.92 20.34 19.96
CA GLU A 356 -30.27 21.73 19.65
C GLU A 356 -29.67 22.73 20.67
N ASP A 357 -29.03 22.24 21.74
CA ASP A 357 -28.61 23.03 22.90
C ASP A 357 -27.09 23.22 23.09
N VAL A 358 -26.25 23.08 22.05
CA VAL A 358 -24.83 23.50 22.16
C VAL A 358 -24.66 24.86 21.49
N ASN A 359 -24.92 25.90 22.27
CA ASN A 359 -24.56 27.27 21.94
C ASN A 359 -23.03 27.35 21.76
N PRO A 360 -22.49 27.88 20.65
CA PRO A 360 -21.05 28.04 20.43
C PRO A 360 -20.49 29.21 21.24
N GLU A 361 -20.75 29.26 22.54
CA GLU A 361 -19.83 29.90 23.47
C GLU A 361 -18.63 28.97 23.60
N ALA A 362 -17.85 28.92 22.53
CA ALA A 362 -16.57 28.25 22.47
C ALA A 362 -15.68 28.89 23.53
N ASP A 363 -15.43 28.15 24.59
CA ASP A 363 -14.48 28.47 25.63
C ASP A 363 -13.09 28.57 24.99
N ALA A 364 -12.70 29.79 24.61
CA ALA A 364 -11.40 30.08 23.99
C ALA A 364 -10.22 29.82 24.96
N ASP A 365 -10.51 29.56 26.24
CA ASP A 365 -9.55 29.41 27.33
C ASP A 365 -9.05 27.96 27.56
N ARG A 366 -9.39 26.98 26.69
CA ARG A 366 -9.04 25.55 26.88
C ARG A 366 -7.76 25.08 26.17
N ILE A 367 -6.71 25.90 26.13
CA ILE A 367 -5.36 25.38 25.82
C ILE A 367 -4.96 24.42 26.96
N GLY A 368 -4.52 23.20 26.63
CA GLY A 368 -4.18 22.16 27.62
C GLY A 368 -5.25 21.09 27.84
N ARG A 369 -6.21 20.94 26.91
CA ARG A 369 -7.10 19.77 26.91
C ARG A 369 -6.28 18.49 26.66
N PRO A 370 -6.52 17.39 27.40
CA PRO A 370 -5.86 16.11 27.14
C PRO A 370 -6.09 15.62 25.70
N VAL A 371 -5.09 14.97 25.12
CA VAL A 371 -5.12 14.50 23.74
C VAL A 371 -4.99 12.97 23.68
N ALA A 372 -5.91 12.34 22.95
CA ALA A 372 -5.83 10.94 22.58
C ALA A 372 -5.15 10.79 21.20
N ILE A 373 -3.96 10.21 21.17
CA ILE A 373 -3.18 9.96 19.95
C ILE A 373 -3.51 8.56 19.43
N ILE A 374 -4.18 8.49 18.29
CA ILE A 374 -4.68 7.27 17.68
C ILE A 374 -3.69 6.79 16.62
N ILE A 375 -3.13 5.58 16.80
CA ILE A 375 -2.10 5.02 15.91
C ILE A 375 -2.53 3.64 15.38
N PRO A 376 -3.10 3.56 14.17
CA PRO A 376 -3.33 2.29 13.48
C PRO A 376 -2.00 1.67 13.00
N VAL A 377 -1.81 0.37 13.23
CA VAL A 377 -0.57 -0.36 12.94
C VAL A 377 -0.88 -1.63 12.16
N TYR A 378 -0.16 -1.89 11.07
CA TYR A 378 -0.25 -3.15 10.31
C TYR A 378 1.11 -3.72 9.91
N LYS A 379 2.03 -2.91 9.38
CA LYS A 379 3.35 -3.32 8.90
C LYS A 379 4.40 -2.23 9.14
N GLY A 380 5.66 -2.56 8.88
CA GLY A 380 6.79 -1.62 9.00
C GLY A 380 7.30 -1.54 10.44
N TYR A 381 7.93 -2.61 10.92
CA TYR A 381 8.37 -2.74 12.31
C TYR A 381 9.26 -1.58 12.77
N GLU A 382 10.28 -1.23 11.97
CA GLU A 382 11.29 -0.25 12.33
C GLU A 382 10.67 1.14 12.51
N VAL A 383 9.85 1.57 11.55
CA VAL A 383 9.16 2.87 11.58
C VAL A 383 8.04 2.91 12.62
N THR A 384 7.31 1.80 12.80
CA THR A 384 6.25 1.66 13.83
C THR A 384 6.81 1.82 15.23
N ARG A 385 7.93 1.14 15.50
CA ARG A 385 8.61 1.20 16.79
C ARG A 385 9.06 2.62 17.09
N GLU A 386 9.73 3.26 16.14
CA GLU A 386 10.22 4.63 16.27
C GLU A 386 9.07 5.64 16.49
N CYS A 387 7.99 5.56 15.71
CA CYS A 387 6.81 6.41 15.86
C CYS A 387 6.20 6.32 17.27
N ILE A 388 5.96 5.10 17.77
CA ILE A 388 5.37 4.87 19.09
C ILE A 388 6.30 5.35 20.21
N GLU A 389 7.61 5.08 20.10
CA GLU A 389 8.62 5.54 21.07
C GLU A 389 8.66 7.08 21.13
N LEU A 390 8.70 7.77 19.99
CA LEU A 390 8.71 9.23 19.90
C LEU A 390 7.38 9.85 20.38
N ALA A 391 6.24 9.27 19.99
CA ALA A 391 4.92 9.73 20.45
C ALA A 391 4.78 9.59 21.97
N LEU A 392 5.26 8.48 22.56
CA LEU A 392 5.32 8.32 24.02
C LEU A 392 6.27 9.34 24.67
N GLN A 393 7.43 9.59 24.06
CA GLN A 393 8.43 10.49 24.61
C GLN A 393 7.96 11.95 24.65
N TRP A 394 7.24 12.41 23.62
CA TRP A 394 6.87 13.82 23.44
C TRP A 394 5.41 14.14 23.70
N ARG A 395 4.68 13.25 24.38
CA ARG A 395 3.31 13.50 24.84
C ARG A 395 3.26 14.42 26.07
N GLY A 396 2.17 15.15 26.23
CA GLY A 396 1.86 15.84 27.48
C GLY A 396 1.55 14.86 28.63
N PRO A 397 1.58 15.32 29.89
CA PRO A 397 1.37 14.47 31.05
C PRO A 397 0.00 13.78 31.08
N ASP A 398 -1.04 14.45 30.56
CA ASP A 398 -2.41 13.93 30.51
C ASP A 398 -2.76 13.30 29.15
N ASP A 399 -1.85 13.37 28.18
CA ASP A 399 -2.02 12.79 26.85
C ASP A 399 -1.79 11.28 26.89
N ARG A 400 -2.52 10.56 26.04
CA ARG A 400 -2.42 9.10 25.94
C ARG A 400 -2.42 8.60 24.51
N LEU A 401 -1.83 7.43 24.31
CA LEU A 401 -1.83 6.74 23.03
C LEU A 401 -2.89 5.63 23.02
N VAL A 402 -3.59 5.50 21.91
CA VAL A 402 -4.44 4.36 21.58
C VAL A 402 -3.90 3.74 20.30
N VAL A 403 -3.20 2.63 20.45
CA VAL A 403 -2.57 1.91 19.34
C VAL A 403 -3.47 0.75 18.91
N ILE A 404 -3.76 0.65 17.62
CA ILE A 404 -4.65 -0.38 17.07
C ILE A 404 -3.82 -1.30 16.18
N ASN A 405 -3.53 -2.50 16.65
CA ASN A 405 -2.94 -3.56 15.83
C ASN A 405 -4.01 -4.12 14.89
N ASP A 406 -3.91 -3.79 13.61
CA ASP A 406 -4.82 -4.23 12.55
C ASP A 406 -4.45 -5.62 12.01
N PHE A 407 -4.25 -6.57 12.91
CA PHE A 407 -3.85 -7.95 12.58
C PHE A 407 -2.53 -8.01 11.79
N SER A 408 -1.49 -7.34 12.31
CA SER A 408 -0.16 -7.34 11.72
C SER A 408 0.35 -8.78 11.46
N PRO A 409 0.83 -9.08 10.23
CA PRO A 409 1.47 -10.36 9.94
C PRO A 409 2.94 -10.39 10.36
N ASP A 410 3.52 -9.27 10.79
CA ASP A 410 4.91 -9.23 11.30
C ASP A 410 4.91 -9.57 12.81
N PRO A 411 5.46 -10.72 13.22
CA PRO A 411 5.48 -11.13 14.62
C PRO A 411 6.32 -10.19 15.51
N ARG A 412 7.28 -9.46 14.92
CA ARG A 412 8.08 -8.46 15.66
C ARG A 412 7.23 -7.28 16.12
N ILE A 413 6.26 -6.87 15.29
CA ILE A 413 5.28 -5.83 15.67
C ILE A 413 4.40 -6.34 16.81
N VAL A 414 3.87 -7.57 16.69
CA VAL A 414 2.98 -8.14 17.72
C VAL A 414 3.69 -8.19 19.08
N SER A 415 4.91 -8.75 19.13
CA SER A 415 5.71 -8.83 20.35
C SER A 415 6.05 -7.44 20.91
N PHE A 416 6.41 -6.48 20.07
CA PHE A 416 6.66 -5.11 20.53
C PHE A 416 5.42 -4.45 21.11
N LEU A 417 4.25 -4.65 20.49
CA LEU A 417 2.99 -4.10 20.97
C LEU A 417 2.57 -4.69 22.32
N GLU A 418 2.83 -5.99 22.55
CA GLU A 418 2.67 -6.63 23.86
C GLU A 418 3.60 -6.01 24.92
N ASP A 419 4.87 -5.79 24.58
CA ASP A 419 5.85 -5.19 25.49
C ASP A 419 5.53 -3.74 25.89
N VAL A 420 4.92 -2.95 24.99
CA VAL A 420 4.55 -1.55 25.31
C VAL A 420 3.19 -1.44 25.98
N ALA A 421 2.33 -2.46 25.92
CA ALA A 421 0.97 -2.41 26.47
C ALA A 421 0.93 -2.14 27.98
N ASP A 422 1.96 -2.55 28.72
CA ASP A 422 2.07 -2.35 30.17
C ASP A 422 2.62 -0.97 30.58
N ARG A 423 3.01 -0.12 29.62
CA ARG A 423 3.55 1.22 29.91
C ARG A 423 2.43 2.20 30.28
N GLU A 424 2.74 3.18 31.12
CA GLU A 424 1.79 4.24 31.46
C GLU A 424 1.48 5.13 30.24
N GLY A 425 0.20 5.47 30.05
CA GLY A 425 -0.25 6.40 29.00
C GLY A 425 -0.44 5.76 27.62
N ILE A 426 -0.48 4.44 27.50
CA ILE A 426 -0.76 3.72 26.25
C ILE A 426 -1.83 2.66 26.44
N THR A 427 -2.65 2.44 25.41
CA THR A 427 -3.62 1.37 25.32
C THR A 427 -3.46 0.69 23.97
N VAL A 428 -3.29 -0.62 23.96
CA VAL A 428 -3.15 -1.42 22.74
C VAL A 428 -4.41 -2.23 22.50
N LEU A 429 -4.98 -2.12 21.30
CA LEU A 429 -6.17 -2.84 20.86
C LEU A 429 -5.82 -3.74 19.67
N HIS A 430 -6.29 -4.98 19.67
CA HIS A 430 -6.04 -5.93 18.58
C HIS A 430 -7.31 -6.21 17.78
N ASN A 431 -7.27 -6.05 16.46
CA ASN A 431 -8.30 -6.54 15.55
C ASN A 431 -8.09 -8.04 15.30
N GLU A 432 -9.19 -8.78 15.17
CA GLU A 432 -9.17 -10.23 14.88
C GLU A 432 -8.80 -10.55 13.42
N ARG A 433 -8.85 -9.54 12.54
CA ARG A 433 -8.48 -9.60 11.12
C ARG A 433 -8.05 -8.21 10.65
N ASN A 434 -7.36 -8.14 9.52
CA ASN A 434 -7.02 -6.87 8.90
C ASN A 434 -8.29 -6.20 8.35
N ARG A 435 -8.63 -5.01 8.89
CA ARG A 435 -9.82 -4.23 8.54
C ARG A 435 -9.50 -2.93 7.79
N GLY A 436 -8.23 -2.66 7.53
CA GLY A 436 -7.75 -1.44 6.88
C GLY A 436 -7.67 -0.23 7.80
N PHE A 437 -7.04 0.83 7.27
CA PHE A 437 -6.74 2.05 8.01
C PHE A 437 -7.99 2.72 8.58
N THR A 438 -9.01 2.97 7.75
CA THR A 438 -10.21 3.72 8.18
C THR A 438 -10.93 3.04 9.34
N CYS A 439 -11.09 1.72 9.29
CA CYS A 439 -11.72 0.97 10.37
C CYS A 439 -10.89 1.00 11.66
N SER A 440 -9.57 0.84 11.55
CA SER A 440 -8.66 0.84 12.69
C SER A 440 -8.56 2.24 13.33
N ALA A 441 -8.48 3.29 12.53
CA ALA A 441 -8.57 4.68 12.96
C ALA A 441 -9.89 4.95 13.68
N ASN A 442 -11.02 4.51 13.11
CA ASN A 442 -12.33 4.66 13.74
C ASN A 442 -12.47 3.89 15.05
N ARG A 443 -11.85 2.71 15.19
CA ARG A 443 -11.81 1.98 16.46
C ARG A 443 -11.15 2.83 17.53
N GLY A 444 -10.01 3.45 17.22
CA GLY A 444 -9.35 4.37 18.14
C GLY A 444 -10.13 5.67 18.39
N LEU A 445 -10.71 6.29 17.36
CA LEU A 445 -11.52 7.51 17.52
C LEU A 445 -12.73 7.29 18.44
N ARG A 446 -13.29 6.09 18.49
CA ARG A 446 -14.39 5.74 19.41
C ARG A 446 -13.94 5.62 20.87
N GLU A 447 -12.63 5.48 21.12
CA GLU A 447 -12.06 5.50 22.48
C GLU A 447 -11.82 6.92 22.98
N VAL A 448 -11.92 7.95 22.14
CA VAL A 448 -11.70 9.36 22.53
C VAL A 448 -12.80 9.80 23.50
N ARG A 449 -12.40 10.34 24.65
CA ARG A 449 -13.34 10.80 25.68
C ARG A 449 -13.93 12.15 25.34
N GLN A 450 -15.05 12.50 25.97
CA GLN A 450 -15.75 13.76 25.67
C GLN A 450 -14.91 15.02 25.96
N ASP A 451 -14.00 14.92 26.91
CA ASP A 451 -13.07 15.96 27.33
C ASP A 451 -11.68 15.83 26.70
N GLU A 452 -11.49 14.95 25.71
CA GLU A 452 -10.24 14.77 24.98
C GLU A 452 -10.34 15.30 23.55
N ASP A 453 -9.29 15.97 23.08
CA ASP A 453 -9.07 16.17 21.64
C ASP A 453 -8.41 14.91 21.06
N ALA A 454 -8.46 14.73 19.73
CA ALA A 454 -7.90 13.56 19.06
C ALA A 454 -6.77 13.94 18.11
N VAL A 455 -5.78 13.07 17.97
CA VAL A 455 -4.81 13.11 16.88
C VAL A 455 -4.82 11.79 16.16
N LEU A 456 -5.13 11.78 14.86
CA LEU A 456 -4.84 10.64 14.00
C LEU A 456 -3.37 10.72 13.59
N LEU A 457 -2.59 9.69 13.86
CA LEU A 457 -1.17 9.63 13.56
C LEU A 457 -0.84 8.29 12.89
N ASN A 458 -0.27 8.33 11.68
CA ASN A 458 0.21 7.12 11.02
C ASN A 458 1.40 6.52 11.78
N SER A 459 1.51 5.19 11.74
CA SER A 459 2.58 4.44 12.42
C SER A 459 3.96 4.64 11.82
N ASP A 460 4.11 5.34 10.69
CA ASP A 460 5.37 5.63 10.01
C ASP A 460 5.73 7.13 10.06
N THR A 461 5.27 7.83 11.09
CA THR A 461 5.59 9.23 11.33
C THR A 461 6.74 9.42 12.31
N ILE A 462 7.39 10.58 12.22
CA ILE A 462 8.52 10.98 13.05
C ILE A 462 8.11 12.30 13.74
N PRO A 463 7.43 12.25 14.90
CA PRO A 463 6.98 13.45 15.60
C PRO A 463 8.12 14.13 16.41
N PRO A 464 8.35 15.45 16.25
CA PRO A 464 9.35 16.20 17.03
C PRO A 464 8.84 16.58 18.43
N PRO A 465 9.72 17.09 19.32
CA PRO A 465 9.30 17.71 20.57
C PRO A 465 8.25 18.82 20.39
N GLY A 466 7.19 18.81 21.22
CA GLY A 466 6.20 19.90 21.28
C GLY A 466 5.16 19.92 20.14
N TRP A 467 5.18 18.93 19.24
CA TRP A 467 4.29 18.84 18.08
C TRP A 467 2.79 18.91 18.42
N ILE A 468 2.35 18.21 19.48
CA ILE A 468 0.95 18.21 19.93
C ILE A 468 0.54 19.61 20.36
N THR A 469 1.36 20.27 21.18
CA THR A 469 1.11 21.64 21.65
C THR A 469 0.96 22.61 20.49
N LYS A 470 1.80 22.49 19.44
CA LYS A 470 1.72 23.33 18.25
C LYS A 470 0.46 23.09 17.43
N LEU A 471 0.03 21.84 17.29
CA LEU A 471 -1.23 21.48 16.66
C LEU A 471 -2.45 21.98 17.45
N GLN A 472 -2.43 21.80 18.77
CA GLN A 472 -3.46 22.32 19.66
C GLN A 472 -3.54 23.84 19.57
N GLN A 473 -2.41 24.54 19.66
CA GLN A 473 -2.37 25.99 19.47
C GLN A 473 -3.01 26.40 18.15
N ALA A 474 -2.77 25.69 17.04
CA ALA A 474 -3.37 26.00 15.75
C ALA A 474 -4.90 25.88 15.73
N VAL A 475 -5.49 24.82 16.32
CA VAL A 475 -6.95 24.65 16.36
C VAL A 475 -7.66 25.58 17.34
N TYR A 476 -6.99 26.04 18.39
CA TYR A 476 -7.56 27.00 19.34
C TYR A 476 -7.31 28.46 18.95
N ARG A 477 -6.70 28.76 17.79
CA ARG A 477 -6.59 30.15 17.27
C ARG A 477 -7.93 30.80 16.98
N ALA A 478 -8.95 30.01 16.65
CA ALA A 478 -10.31 30.49 16.43
C ALA A 478 -11.32 29.41 16.83
N PRO A 479 -12.52 29.81 17.30
CA PRO A 479 -13.51 28.88 17.83
C PRO A 479 -14.08 27.92 16.78
N ASP A 480 -13.97 28.28 15.50
CA ASP A 480 -14.49 27.55 14.35
C ASP A 480 -13.40 26.74 13.62
N ILE A 481 -12.19 26.57 14.17
CA ILE A 481 -11.20 25.65 13.59
C ILE A 481 -11.39 24.27 14.18
N GLY A 482 -11.70 23.31 13.30
CA GLY A 482 -11.99 21.94 13.69
C GLY A 482 -10.76 21.03 13.63
N THR A 483 -9.83 21.30 12.70
CA THR A 483 -8.67 20.42 12.49
C THR A 483 -7.42 21.20 12.10
N ALA A 484 -6.26 20.64 12.45
CA ALA A 484 -4.96 21.14 12.01
C ALA A 484 -4.06 19.99 11.55
N THR A 485 -3.27 20.22 10.50
CA THR A 485 -2.29 19.28 9.96
C THR A 485 -0.93 19.97 9.82
N PRO A 486 0.18 19.35 10.27
CA PRO A 486 1.51 19.96 10.19
C PRO A 486 2.10 19.83 8.77
N LEU A 487 3.16 20.58 8.50
CA LEU A 487 3.99 20.34 7.31
C LEU A 487 4.73 18.99 7.44
N SER A 488 5.04 18.37 6.30
CA SER A 488 5.76 17.09 6.22
C SER A 488 6.50 16.94 4.89
N ASN A 489 7.34 15.91 4.74
CA ASN A 489 8.02 15.59 3.48
C ASN A 489 7.05 14.96 2.46
N ALA A 490 6.06 14.19 2.92
CA ALA A 490 5.16 13.42 2.07
C ALA A 490 3.70 13.58 2.52
N ALA A 491 3.11 14.76 2.25
CA ALA A 491 1.75 15.09 2.69
C ALA A 491 0.99 15.98 1.70
N THR A 492 1.09 15.70 0.40
CA THR A 492 0.39 16.41 -0.69
C THR A 492 0.47 17.94 -0.57
N ILE A 493 -0.64 18.63 -0.26
CA ILE A 493 -0.68 20.10 -0.13
C ILE A 493 0.18 20.64 1.02
N PHE A 494 0.49 19.80 2.02
CA PHE A 494 1.31 20.11 3.18
C PHE A 494 2.80 19.78 2.97
N SER A 495 3.20 19.29 1.77
CA SER A 495 4.56 18.85 1.52
C SER A 495 5.58 20.00 1.53
N TYR A 496 6.75 19.75 2.11
CA TYR A 496 7.93 20.61 2.14
C TYR A 496 9.19 19.71 2.16
N PRO A 497 10.29 20.05 1.46
CA PRO A 497 10.55 21.29 0.71
C PRO A 497 9.82 21.41 -0.63
N ARG A 498 9.58 20.29 -1.32
CA ARG A 498 8.88 20.27 -2.62
C ARG A 498 7.40 19.95 -2.44
N ASN A 499 6.54 20.61 -3.21
CA ASN A 499 5.08 20.41 -3.15
C ASN A 499 4.59 19.21 -3.98
N ASP A 500 5.44 18.62 -4.82
CA ASP A 500 5.18 17.41 -5.60
C ASP A 500 5.30 16.12 -4.76
N GLY A 501 5.75 16.24 -3.50
CA GLY A 501 5.95 15.12 -2.58
C GLY A 501 7.22 14.32 -2.85
N ASN A 502 8.04 14.70 -3.83
CA ASN A 502 9.31 14.04 -4.13
C ASN A 502 10.42 14.52 -3.18
N ASN A 503 10.22 14.28 -1.88
CA ASN A 503 11.14 14.65 -0.83
C ASN A 503 11.73 13.38 -0.18
N PRO A 504 13.02 13.37 0.19
CA PRO A 504 13.59 12.25 0.91
C PRO A 504 12.92 12.08 2.28
N ILE A 505 13.00 10.87 2.83
CA ILE A 505 12.63 10.61 4.23
C ILE A 505 13.64 11.35 5.11
N PRO A 506 13.19 12.29 5.97
CA PRO A 506 14.09 13.03 6.83
C PRO A 506 14.56 12.16 8.00
N SER A 507 15.79 12.36 8.43
CA SER A 507 16.28 11.90 9.73
C SER A 507 15.57 12.63 10.88
N TYR A 508 15.64 12.04 12.08
CA TYR A 508 15.02 12.66 13.25
C TYR A 508 15.64 14.03 13.61
N ASP A 509 16.95 14.20 13.42
CA ASP A 509 17.63 15.49 13.64
C ASP A 509 17.14 16.57 12.68
N GLU A 510 16.95 16.23 11.39
CA GLU A 510 16.37 17.15 10.40
C GLU A 510 14.92 17.54 10.76
N VAL A 511 14.13 16.59 11.26
CA VAL A 511 12.76 16.87 11.73
C VAL A 511 12.76 17.84 12.91
N ILE A 512 13.66 17.66 13.89
CA ILE A 512 13.83 18.58 15.02
C ILE A 512 14.24 19.98 14.54
N GLU A 513 15.21 20.05 13.63
CA GLU A 513 15.70 21.32 13.06
C GLU A 513 14.56 22.07 12.37
N LEU A 514 13.85 21.42 11.44
CA LEU A 514 12.74 22.01 10.71
C LEU A 514 11.60 22.46 11.63
N SER A 515 11.24 21.64 12.62
CA SER A 515 10.21 22.01 13.60
C SER A 515 10.64 23.19 14.45
N SER A 516 11.92 23.28 14.83
CA SER A 516 12.46 24.41 15.60
C SER A 516 12.44 25.71 14.79
N LEU A 517 12.84 25.63 13.52
CA LEU A 517 12.79 26.77 12.60
C LEU A 517 11.36 27.27 12.38
N LEU A 518 10.41 26.36 12.18
CA LEU A 518 8.99 26.71 12.06
C LEU A 518 8.44 27.36 13.33
N ALA A 519 8.86 26.88 14.51
CA ALA A 519 8.47 27.49 15.77
C ALA A 519 9.02 28.93 15.94
N GLU A 520 10.17 29.26 15.34
CA GLU A 520 10.74 30.62 15.33
C GLU A 520 9.99 31.56 14.37
N ILE A 521 9.56 31.05 13.21
CA ILE A 521 8.81 31.84 12.20
C ILE A 521 7.29 31.75 12.38
N ASP A 522 6.83 31.06 13.43
CA ASP A 522 5.42 30.79 13.70
C ASP A 522 4.63 32.10 13.69
N SER A 523 3.77 32.22 12.68
CA SER A 523 2.93 33.38 12.47
C SER A 523 1.56 33.12 13.08
N ALA A 524 0.93 34.14 13.66
CA ALA A 524 -0.49 34.08 14.06
C ALA A 524 -1.45 33.93 12.86
N GLU A 525 -0.92 33.97 11.64
CA GLU A 525 -1.67 33.78 10.40
C GLU A 525 -2.37 32.40 10.36
N ILE A 526 -3.61 32.41 9.89
CA ILE A 526 -4.42 31.21 9.70
C ILE A 526 -4.48 30.92 8.20
N VAL A 527 -3.88 29.81 7.78
CA VAL A 527 -3.97 29.32 6.41
C VAL A 527 -4.99 28.20 6.36
N GLU A 528 -6.16 28.51 5.80
CA GLU A 528 -7.23 27.54 5.60
C GLU A 528 -6.89 26.57 4.44
N VAL A 529 -7.27 25.30 4.61
CA VAL A 529 -7.08 24.22 3.63
C VAL A 529 -8.41 23.53 3.32
N PRO A 530 -8.57 22.94 2.13
CA PRO A 530 -9.80 22.25 1.75
C PRO A 530 -10.05 20.97 2.56
N THR A 531 -9.00 20.37 3.12
CA THR A 531 -8.99 19.11 3.87
C THR A 531 -7.80 19.04 4.80
N GLY A 532 -7.95 18.37 5.95
CA GLY A 532 -6.81 17.83 6.70
C GLY A 532 -6.18 16.61 6.01
N HIS A 533 -5.06 16.10 6.54
CA HIS A 533 -4.39 14.92 6.02
C HIS A 533 -4.18 13.85 7.09
N GLY A 534 -4.61 12.62 6.82
CA GLY A 534 -4.66 11.53 7.80
C GLY A 534 -3.31 11.03 8.35
N PHE A 535 -2.17 11.45 7.79
CA PHE A 535 -0.85 11.04 8.32
C PHE A 535 -0.61 11.62 9.72
N CYS A 536 -1.07 12.85 9.94
CA CYS A 536 -1.03 13.58 11.20
C CYS A 536 -2.12 14.65 11.19
N MET A 537 -3.27 14.34 11.80
CA MET A 537 -4.45 15.20 11.81
C MET A 537 -4.94 15.40 13.24
N TYR A 538 -4.79 16.62 13.76
CA TYR A 538 -5.41 17.03 15.00
C TYR A 538 -6.89 17.33 14.74
N ILE A 539 -7.76 16.80 15.59
CA ILE A 539 -9.22 16.96 15.52
C ILE A 539 -9.70 17.43 16.88
N ARG A 540 -10.27 18.64 16.91
CA ARG A 540 -10.89 19.21 18.11
C ARG A 540 -12.11 18.38 18.52
N ALA A 541 -12.28 18.15 19.83
CA ALA A 541 -13.33 17.31 20.39
C ALA A 541 -14.73 17.72 19.90
N GLU A 542 -15.04 19.01 19.91
CA GLU A 542 -16.34 19.51 19.44
C GLU A 542 -16.59 19.18 17.96
N CYS A 543 -15.56 19.34 17.12
CA CYS A 543 -15.61 19.00 15.70
C CYS A 543 -15.84 17.50 15.51
N LEU A 544 -15.11 16.64 16.23
CA LEU A 544 -15.27 15.19 16.17
C LEU A 544 -16.68 14.76 16.60
N HIS A 545 -17.19 15.29 17.71
CA HIS A 545 -18.50 14.92 18.23
C HIS A 545 -19.65 15.36 17.32
N GLN A 546 -19.56 16.55 16.72
CA GLN A 546 -20.58 17.08 15.81
C GLN A 546 -20.53 16.39 14.45
N THR A 547 -19.33 16.17 13.91
CA THR A 547 -19.11 15.60 12.58
C THR A 547 -19.32 14.09 12.57
N GLY A 548 -18.94 13.38 13.65
CA GLY A 548 -18.84 11.93 13.69
C GLY A 548 -17.54 11.42 13.07
N VAL A 549 -17.30 10.11 13.15
CA VAL A 549 -16.04 9.46 12.72
C VAL A 549 -15.89 9.40 11.19
N LEU A 550 -14.84 8.72 10.71
CA LEU A 550 -14.56 8.52 9.28
C LEU A 550 -15.57 7.53 8.67
N ARG A 551 -15.89 7.66 7.38
CA ARG A 551 -16.89 6.80 6.70
C ARG A 551 -16.27 5.51 6.13
N GLU A 552 -16.00 4.55 7.02
CA GLU A 552 -15.52 3.21 6.66
C GLU A 552 -16.48 2.44 5.73
N ASP A 553 -17.78 2.78 5.76
CA ASP A 553 -18.84 2.22 4.92
C ASP A 553 -18.70 2.58 3.43
N VAL A 554 -17.95 3.64 3.12
CA VAL A 554 -17.78 4.14 1.74
C VAL A 554 -16.33 4.06 1.27
N PHE A 555 -15.39 4.45 2.12
CA PHE A 555 -13.97 4.50 1.77
C PHE A 555 -13.22 3.21 2.10
N ALA A 556 -13.89 2.25 2.75
CA ALA A 556 -13.37 0.92 3.07
C ALA A 556 -12.00 0.97 3.78
N GLN A 557 -10.92 0.61 3.08
CA GLN A 557 -9.57 0.55 3.65
C GLN A 557 -8.86 1.92 3.74
N GLY A 558 -9.31 2.96 3.03
CA GLY A 558 -8.71 4.30 3.08
C GLY A 558 -8.69 5.03 1.73
N TYR A 559 -8.07 6.21 1.71
CA TYR A 559 -8.10 7.21 0.64
C TYR A 559 -9.48 7.86 0.47
N GLY A 560 -9.66 9.09 0.97
CA GLY A 560 -10.88 9.89 0.79
C GLY A 560 -11.70 10.10 2.07
N GLU A 561 -11.46 9.29 3.09
CA GLU A 561 -12.20 9.31 4.35
C GLU A 561 -11.98 10.59 5.18
N GLU A 562 -10.75 11.09 5.21
CA GLU A 562 -10.38 12.34 5.88
C GLU A 562 -10.85 13.56 5.08
N ASN A 563 -10.92 13.42 3.76
CA ASN A 563 -11.46 14.43 2.86
C ASN A 563 -12.98 14.57 3.07
N ASP A 564 -13.70 13.44 3.11
CA ASP A 564 -15.13 13.43 3.43
C ASP A 564 -15.40 13.96 4.84
N PHE A 565 -14.60 13.57 5.84
CA PHE A 565 -14.69 14.14 7.19
C PHE A 565 -14.56 15.66 7.15
N SER A 566 -13.52 16.18 6.49
CA SER A 566 -13.28 17.61 6.37
C SER A 566 -14.45 18.31 5.67
N ARG A 567 -14.99 17.74 4.59
CA ARG A 567 -16.13 18.35 3.90
C ARG A 567 -17.42 18.33 4.70
N ARG A 568 -17.68 17.28 5.48
CA ARG A 568 -18.80 17.22 6.41
C ARG A 568 -18.65 18.23 7.54
N ALA A 569 -17.48 18.32 8.16
CA ALA A 569 -17.17 19.30 9.20
C ALA A 569 -17.33 20.74 8.68
N ALA A 570 -16.81 21.04 7.49
CA ALA A 570 -16.96 22.35 6.87
C ALA A 570 -18.41 22.72 6.55
N SER A 571 -19.26 21.73 6.26
CA SER A 571 -20.71 21.96 6.09
C SER A 571 -21.41 22.31 7.41
N LEU A 572 -20.78 22.04 8.56
CA LEU A 572 -21.20 22.45 9.90
C LEU A 572 -20.55 23.78 10.34
N GLY A 573 -19.73 24.41 9.49
CA GLY A 573 -19.06 25.68 9.77
C GLY A 573 -17.62 25.55 10.29
N TRP A 574 -17.06 24.34 10.36
CA TRP A 574 -15.66 24.14 10.78
C TRP A 574 -14.67 24.47 9.66
N ARG A 575 -13.54 25.10 10.03
CA ARG A 575 -12.39 25.32 9.16
C ARG A 575 -11.29 24.32 9.45
N HIS A 576 -10.51 24.01 8.42
CA HIS A 576 -9.33 23.15 8.48
C HIS A 576 -8.11 23.99 8.17
N VAL A 577 -7.03 23.83 8.92
CA VAL A 577 -5.86 24.72 8.81
C VAL A 577 -4.54 23.97 8.74
N VAL A 578 -3.52 24.62 8.19
CA VAL A 578 -2.13 24.17 8.30
C VAL A 578 -1.59 24.61 9.66
N CYS A 579 -0.92 23.70 10.37
CA CYS A 579 -0.09 24.06 11.53
C CYS A 579 1.29 24.50 11.03
N LEU A 580 1.56 25.80 11.09
CA LEU A 580 2.80 26.41 10.64
C LEU A 580 3.89 26.45 11.72
N GLY A 581 3.63 25.89 12.90
CA GLY A 581 4.54 25.94 14.05
C GLY A 581 5.33 24.65 14.30
N THR A 582 5.14 23.61 13.49
CA THR A 582 5.86 22.33 13.63
C THR A 582 5.93 21.57 12.29
N TYR A 583 6.82 20.59 12.22
CA TYR A 583 7.04 19.70 11.09
C TYR A 583 7.07 18.26 11.57
N VAL A 584 6.29 17.37 10.96
CA VAL A 584 6.28 15.94 11.31
C VAL A 584 6.81 15.15 10.12
N GLY A 585 7.90 14.41 10.31
CA GLY A 585 8.45 13.55 9.26
C GLY A 585 7.51 12.39 8.97
N HIS A 586 7.50 11.92 7.73
CA HIS A 586 6.70 10.79 7.28
C HIS A 586 7.61 9.86 6.48
N ALA A 587 7.93 8.71 7.04
CA ALA A 587 8.82 7.74 6.41
C ALA A 587 8.18 7.07 5.18
N GLU A 588 6.87 7.28 4.94
CA GLU A 588 6.04 6.66 3.90
C GLU A 588 6.49 5.21 3.66
N GLY A 589 6.29 4.37 4.68
CA GLY A 589 6.56 2.94 4.59
C GLY A 589 5.72 2.32 3.47
N GLN A 590 6.20 1.22 2.86
CA GLN A 590 5.60 0.54 1.70
C GLN A 590 4.07 0.36 1.81
N SER A 591 3.33 1.37 1.40
CA SER A 591 1.87 1.44 1.53
C SER A 591 1.27 1.28 0.14
N PHE A 592 0.67 0.09 -0.06
CA PHE A 592 -0.26 -0.26 -1.14
C PHE A 592 0.28 -0.20 -2.58
N SER A 593 1.38 -0.89 -2.91
CA SER A 593 1.94 -0.77 -4.27
C SER A 593 1.05 -1.34 -5.41
N ALA A 594 0.19 -2.34 -5.16
CA ALA A 594 -0.65 -2.93 -6.22
C ALA A 594 -2.08 -2.37 -6.33
N PHE A 595 -2.66 -1.89 -5.21
CA PHE A 595 -4.09 -1.53 -5.12
C PHE A 595 -4.33 -0.04 -4.90
N LYS A 596 -3.32 0.74 -4.51
CA LYS A 596 -3.44 2.19 -4.24
C LYS A 596 -4.09 2.92 -5.40
N GLY A 597 -3.69 2.63 -6.63
CA GLY A 597 -4.27 3.24 -7.82
C GLY A 597 -5.77 2.95 -8.00
N ASP A 598 -6.19 1.69 -7.83
CA ASP A 598 -7.59 1.29 -7.97
C ASP A 598 -8.46 1.88 -6.85
N LEU A 599 -7.98 1.86 -5.60
CA LEU A 599 -8.66 2.47 -4.45
C LEU A 599 -8.77 3.99 -4.58
N ILE A 600 -7.69 4.69 -4.92
CA ILE A 600 -7.71 6.15 -5.12
C ILE A 600 -8.70 6.51 -6.23
N ARG A 601 -8.67 5.81 -7.37
CA ARG A 601 -9.60 6.06 -8.48
C ARG A 601 -11.05 5.92 -8.03
N ARG A 602 -11.39 4.78 -7.41
CA ARG A 602 -12.74 4.50 -6.90
C ARG A 602 -13.19 5.57 -5.90
N ASN A 603 -12.35 5.82 -4.89
CA ASN A 603 -12.74 6.62 -3.74
C ASN A 603 -12.77 8.12 -4.03
N LEU A 604 -11.86 8.65 -4.85
CA LEU A 604 -11.95 10.05 -5.31
C LEU A 604 -13.18 10.27 -6.20
N GLY A 605 -13.55 9.27 -7.01
CA GLY A 605 -14.82 9.30 -7.77
C GLY A 605 -16.03 9.39 -6.84
N LEU A 606 -16.09 8.54 -5.80
CA LEU A 606 -17.14 8.60 -4.78
C LEU A 606 -17.14 9.93 -4.02
N LEU A 607 -15.96 10.44 -3.64
CA LEU A 607 -15.81 11.70 -2.92
C LEU A 607 -16.37 12.89 -3.72
N ASN A 608 -16.09 12.98 -5.01
CA ASN A 608 -16.65 14.05 -5.86
C ASN A 608 -18.15 13.90 -6.08
N GLY A 609 -18.68 12.67 -6.09
CA GLY A 609 -20.12 12.45 -6.07
C GLY A 609 -20.78 12.95 -4.78
N LEU A 610 -20.12 12.71 -3.63
CA LEU A 610 -20.58 13.16 -2.31
C LEU A 610 -20.47 14.66 -2.11
N HIS A 611 -19.39 15.27 -2.60
CA HIS A 611 -19.06 16.67 -2.44
C HIS A 611 -18.74 17.29 -3.82
N PRO A 612 -19.76 17.60 -4.64
CA PRO A 612 -19.55 18.10 -5.99
C PRO A 612 -18.65 19.34 -6.05
N GLY A 613 -17.58 19.25 -6.85
CA GLY A 613 -16.58 20.31 -7.00
C GLY A 613 -15.40 20.23 -6.04
N TYR A 614 -15.26 19.14 -5.28
CA TYR A 614 -14.12 18.91 -4.39
C TYR A 614 -12.77 18.97 -5.11
N ASP A 615 -12.61 18.24 -6.22
CA ASP A 615 -11.33 18.26 -6.96
C ASP A 615 -10.97 19.67 -7.43
N ARG A 616 -11.96 20.43 -7.90
CA ARG A 616 -11.77 21.82 -8.30
C ARG A 616 -11.35 22.69 -7.12
N LEU A 617 -11.96 22.50 -5.95
CA LEU A 617 -11.59 23.22 -4.72
C LEU A 617 -10.12 22.97 -4.36
N VAL A 618 -9.66 21.71 -4.43
CA VAL A 618 -8.26 21.35 -4.16
C VAL A 618 -7.33 21.96 -5.20
N HIS A 619 -7.66 21.85 -6.49
CA HIS A 619 -6.88 22.42 -7.58
C HIS A 619 -6.74 23.95 -7.47
N GLU A 620 -7.85 24.66 -7.23
CA GLU A 620 -7.82 26.12 -7.06
C GLU A 620 -6.97 26.54 -5.85
N TRP A 621 -6.98 25.76 -4.76
CA TRP A 621 -6.11 26.01 -3.61
C TRP A 621 -4.64 25.78 -3.96
N GLN A 622 -4.32 24.70 -4.67
CA GLN A 622 -2.96 24.40 -5.13
C GLN A 622 -2.42 25.46 -6.09
N GLU A 623 -3.26 25.95 -7.02
CA GLU A 623 -2.90 27.03 -7.94
C GLU A 623 -2.62 28.36 -7.23
N ARG A 624 -3.39 28.68 -6.18
CA ARG A 624 -3.14 29.87 -5.34
C ARG A 624 -1.87 29.72 -4.49
N ASN A 625 -1.49 28.48 -4.16
CA ASN A 625 -0.32 28.11 -3.38
C ASN A 625 -0.06 29.05 -2.18
N PRO A 626 -1.01 29.16 -1.22
CA PRO A 626 -0.88 30.09 -0.09
C PRO A 626 0.32 29.75 0.82
N LEU A 627 0.83 28.52 0.76
CA LEU A 627 2.02 28.09 1.49
C LEU A 627 3.35 28.54 0.86
N GLN A 628 3.36 29.06 -0.36
CA GLN A 628 4.60 29.42 -1.05
C GLN A 628 5.48 30.37 -0.23
N ARG A 629 4.87 31.38 0.39
CA ARG A 629 5.58 32.35 1.23
C ARG A 629 6.26 31.64 2.41
N PHE A 630 5.55 30.76 3.11
CA PHE A 630 6.08 30.04 4.27
C PHE A 630 7.20 29.08 3.89
N ARG A 631 7.05 28.34 2.78
CA ARG A 631 8.12 27.46 2.26
C ARG A 631 9.38 28.26 1.91
N ARG A 632 9.21 29.43 1.28
CA ARG A 632 10.30 30.36 0.97
C ARG A 632 10.96 30.92 2.22
N ASP A 633 10.18 31.37 3.21
CA ASP A 633 10.71 31.94 4.45
C ASP A 633 11.50 30.87 5.23
N LEU A 634 11.04 29.62 5.23
CA LEU A 634 11.76 28.48 5.81
C LEU A 634 13.08 28.18 5.05
N ASP A 635 13.05 28.14 3.71
CA ASP A 635 14.28 27.98 2.91
C ASP A 635 15.28 29.11 3.14
N ILE A 636 14.82 30.37 3.22
CA ILE A 636 15.68 31.52 3.52
C ILE A 636 16.31 31.37 4.91
N ARG A 637 15.55 30.90 5.89
CA ARG A 637 16.04 30.70 7.26
C ARG A 637 17.09 29.59 7.33
N ARG A 638 16.82 28.44 6.69
CA ARG A 638 17.77 27.32 6.55
C ARG A 638 19.03 27.77 5.83
N LEU A 639 18.89 28.49 4.71
CA LEU A 639 20.03 28.99 3.94
C LEU A 639 20.87 29.96 4.78
N SER A 640 20.22 30.87 5.52
CA SER A 640 20.90 31.81 6.40
C SER A 640 21.69 31.10 7.51
N GLN A 641 21.13 30.05 8.12
CA GLN A 641 21.85 29.22 9.10
C GLN A 641 23.02 28.48 8.47
N ALA A 642 22.81 27.87 7.30
CA ALA A 642 23.83 27.14 6.59
C ALA A 642 24.98 28.07 6.20
N ILE A 643 24.73 29.24 5.60
CA ILE A 643 25.75 30.24 5.27
C ILE A 643 26.50 30.69 6.54
N GLY A 644 25.77 30.94 7.62
CA GLY A 644 26.33 31.48 8.86
C GLY A 644 26.99 32.84 8.60
N ASN A 645 28.24 32.99 9.03
CA ASN A 645 29.02 34.22 8.83
C ASN A 645 29.94 34.19 7.59
N ARG A 646 29.79 33.18 6.72
CA ARG A 646 30.63 33.03 5.53
C ARG A 646 30.28 34.09 4.49
N GLN A 647 31.29 34.56 3.75
CA GLN A 647 31.06 35.47 2.64
C GLN A 647 30.32 34.77 1.51
N THR A 648 29.31 35.42 0.94
CA THR A 648 28.53 34.90 -0.19
C THR A 648 28.94 35.56 -1.49
N VAL A 649 29.02 34.80 -2.59
CA VAL A 649 29.32 35.33 -3.93
C VAL A 649 28.22 34.92 -4.89
N ALA A 650 27.50 35.90 -5.46
CA ALA A 650 26.47 35.64 -6.46
C ALA A 650 27.10 35.47 -7.86
N LEU A 651 26.74 34.39 -8.55
CA LEU A 651 27.12 34.07 -9.93
C LEU A 651 25.88 34.08 -10.81
N MET A 652 25.70 35.11 -11.64
CA MET A 652 24.57 35.20 -12.55
C MET A 652 24.88 34.50 -13.89
N THR A 653 24.00 33.62 -14.34
CA THR A 653 24.15 32.85 -15.58
C THR A 653 22.86 32.86 -16.42
N HIS A 654 22.91 32.34 -17.65
CA HIS A 654 21.75 32.12 -18.51
C HIS A 654 21.32 30.64 -18.52
N ASP A 655 20.14 30.36 -19.10
CA ASP A 655 19.46 29.06 -19.16
C ASP A 655 19.98 28.10 -20.26
N ARG A 656 21.14 28.37 -20.86
CA ARG A 656 21.65 27.58 -22.00
C ARG A 656 22.74 26.63 -21.53
N GLU A 657 22.60 25.38 -21.93
CA GLU A 657 23.62 24.35 -21.71
C GLU A 657 24.90 24.63 -22.52
N GLY A 658 26.05 24.13 -22.03
CA GLY A 658 27.34 24.21 -22.72
C GLY A 658 28.47 24.77 -21.86
N GLY A 659 29.47 25.38 -22.52
CA GLY A 659 30.72 25.79 -21.87
C GLY A 659 30.56 26.81 -20.73
N VAL A 660 29.52 27.65 -20.77
CA VAL A 660 29.23 28.64 -19.71
C VAL A 660 28.78 27.95 -18.42
N HIS A 661 27.89 26.95 -18.51
CA HIS A 661 27.45 26.17 -17.35
C HIS A 661 28.64 25.49 -16.64
N ARG A 662 29.53 24.87 -17.42
CA ARG A 662 30.77 24.27 -16.90
C ARG A 662 31.66 25.31 -16.20
N PHE A 663 31.87 26.48 -16.82
CA PHE A 663 32.70 27.53 -16.24
C PHE A 663 32.12 28.10 -14.94
N VAL A 664 30.80 28.31 -14.87
CA VAL A 664 30.11 28.75 -13.66
C VAL A 664 30.26 27.72 -12.53
N HIS A 665 30.13 26.43 -12.85
CA HIS A 665 30.33 25.36 -11.88
C HIS A 665 31.78 25.27 -11.37
N GLU A 666 32.77 25.32 -12.26
CA GLU A 666 34.20 25.38 -11.90
C GLU A 666 34.51 26.61 -11.04
N ARG A 667 33.88 27.76 -11.33
CA ARG A 667 34.03 28.98 -10.54
C ARG A 667 33.38 28.87 -9.15
N ALA A 668 32.20 28.26 -9.06
CA ALA A 668 31.51 27.99 -7.80
C ALA A 668 32.36 27.09 -6.90
N LEU A 669 32.93 26.01 -7.45
CA LEU A 669 33.87 25.14 -6.73
C LEU A 669 35.05 25.94 -6.16
N SER A 670 35.71 26.75 -6.99
CA SER A 670 36.84 27.58 -6.55
C SER A 670 36.44 28.59 -5.45
N ILE A 671 35.24 29.17 -5.52
CA ILE A 671 34.72 30.06 -4.47
C ILE A 671 34.49 29.29 -3.16
N SER A 672 33.92 28.09 -3.25
CA SER A 672 33.70 27.20 -2.11
C SER A 672 35.01 26.78 -1.45
N GLU A 673 36.04 26.43 -2.22
CA GLU A 673 37.39 26.10 -1.72
C GLU A 673 38.05 27.27 -0.98
N ASN A 674 37.71 28.52 -1.34
CA ASN A 674 38.17 29.73 -0.66
C ASN A 674 37.33 30.10 0.59
N GLY A 675 36.44 29.21 1.04
CA GLY A 675 35.63 29.40 2.26
C GLY A 675 34.42 30.33 2.09
N CYS A 676 34.09 30.72 0.85
CA CYS A 676 32.90 31.51 0.52
C CYS A 676 31.75 30.59 0.07
N VAL A 677 30.51 31.06 0.11
CA VAL A 677 29.33 30.33 -0.41
C VAL A 677 28.92 30.91 -1.77
N PRO A 678 29.07 30.16 -2.87
CA PRO A 678 28.55 30.57 -4.17
C PRO A 678 27.02 30.45 -4.21
N LEU A 679 26.35 31.47 -4.73
CA LEU A 679 24.93 31.46 -5.07
C LEU A 679 24.79 31.59 -6.58
N ILE A 680 24.39 30.52 -7.27
CA ILE A 680 24.17 30.54 -8.72
C ILE A 680 22.76 31.07 -8.96
N ILE A 681 22.64 32.10 -9.81
CA ILE A 681 21.36 32.73 -10.15
C ILE A 681 21.13 32.53 -11.65
N SER A 682 20.06 31.80 -12.00
CA SER A 682 19.72 31.47 -13.39
C SER A 682 18.24 31.73 -13.68
N PRO A 683 17.86 32.04 -14.94
CA PRO A 683 16.46 32.17 -15.33
C PRO A 683 15.70 30.86 -15.07
N CYS A 684 14.50 30.96 -14.49
CA CYS A 684 13.63 29.82 -14.30
C CYS A 684 12.93 29.47 -15.63
N ALA A 685 12.90 28.17 -15.99
CA ALA A 685 12.27 27.70 -17.23
C ALA A 685 10.73 27.75 -17.22
N ALA A 686 10.11 27.95 -16.05
CA ALA A 686 8.66 27.98 -15.91
C ALA A 686 8.08 29.32 -16.41
N GLU A 687 7.14 29.27 -17.36
CA GLU A 687 6.39 30.45 -17.81
C GLU A 687 5.69 31.13 -16.62
N ALA A 688 6.09 32.38 -16.34
CA ALA A 688 5.40 33.20 -15.36
C ALA A 688 4.12 33.76 -15.99
N LYS A 689 2.95 33.58 -15.34
CA LYS A 689 1.65 34.05 -15.84
C LYS A 689 1.56 35.60 -15.97
N ASP A 690 2.56 36.32 -15.45
CA ASP A 690 2.59 37.77 -15.25
C ASP A 690 3.73 38.49 -16.01
N ASP A 691 4.32 37.87 -17.03
CA ASP A 691 5.38 38.42 -17.92
C ASP A 691 6.68 38.88 -17.21
N TYR A 692 6.84 38.60 -15.91
CA TYR A 692 8.06 38.92 -15.16
C TYR A 692 9.07 37.75 -15.16
N PRO A 693 10.35 38.00 -15.47
CA PRO A 693 11.38 36.96 -15.43
C PRO A 693 11.66 36.54 -13.98
N ARG A 694 11.54 35.24 -13.71
CA ARG A 694 11.86 34.63 -12.41
C ARG A 694 13.27 34.06 -12.44
N TRP A 695 13.99 34.18 -11.32
CA TRP A 695 15.34 33.64 -11.20
C TRP A 695 15.43 32.62 -10.08
N GLU A 696 15.89 31.42 -10.41
CA GLU A 696 16.22 30.41 -9.41
C GLU A 696 17.56 30.75 -8.76
N VAL A 697 17.63 30.58 -7.44
CA VAL A 697 18.86 30.75 -6.66
C VAL A 697 19.29 29.38 -6.14
N VAL A 698 20.38 28.85 -6.72
CA VAL A 698 20.97 27.57 -6.34
C VAL A 698 22.23 27.83 -5.51
N PRO A 699 22.18 27.70 -4.18
CA PRO A 699 23.38 27.75 -3.35
C PRO A 699 24.21 26.49 -3.56
N TYR A 700 25.54 26.64 -3.65
CA TYR A 700 26.46 25.50 -3.74
C TYR A 700 26.71 24.92 -2.33
N LEU A 701 25.69 24.24 -1.79
CA LEU A 701 25.68 23.60 -0.47
C LEU A 701 25.18 22.15 -0.61
N ALA A 702 25.23 21.37 0.48
CA ALA A 702 24.74 19.99 0.48
C ALA A 702 23.20 19.88 0.42
N ASP A 703 22.49 20.93 0.83
CA ASP A 703 21.02 20.96 0.88
C ASP A 703 20.41 21.69 -0.33
N GLU A 704 19.18 21.32 -0.67
CA GLU A 704 18.37 21.99 -1.67
C GLU A 704 17.43 23.04 -1.05
N TYR A 705 17.23 24.16 -1.77
CA TYR A 705 16.42 25.31 -1.35
C TYR A 705 15.43 25.74 -2.45
N PRO A 706 14.52 24.86 -2.89
CA PRO A 706 13.75 25.02 -4.13
C PRO A 706 12.73 26.17 -4.09
N ASN A 707 12.44 26.75 -2.92
CA ASN A 707 11.46 27.83 -2.78
C ASN A 707 12.08 29.23 -2.84
N ILE A 708 13.41 29.35 -3.01
CA ILE A 708 14.11 30.63 -3.17
C ILE A 708 14.13 31.02 -4.65
N ILE A 709 13.07 31.71 -5.06
CA ILE A 709 12.92 32.31 -6.40
C ILE A 709 12.87 33.83 -6.26
N LEU A 710 13.65 34.55 -7.08
CA LEU A 710 13.73 36.02 -7.14
C LEU A 710 12.86 36.61 -8.25
#